data_AF-A0A5K7S521-F1
#
_entry.id   AF-A0A5K7S521-F1
#
_cell.length_a   1.000
_cell.length_b   1.000
_cell.length_c   1.000
_cell.angle_alpha   90.00
_cell.angle_beta   90.00
_cell.angle_gamma   90.00
#
_symmetry.space_group_name_H-M   'P 1'
#
loop_
_entity.id
_entity.type
_entity.pdbx_description
1 polymer ?
#
loop_
_entity_poly.entity_id
_entity_poly.type
_entity_poly.pdbx_seq_one_letter_code
_entity_poly.pdbx_strand_id
1 'polypeptide(L)'
;METFALYLIKSTVWLTGFFLIYIAFLRNERFFVLNRIYLVSGILVSIIFPLFTWHYTVIFPVTPTAEVLEPQVVGVTPVSDSFPIQNLLLYFYLTGALYLIFRLIKQTIAVWKVIRNSETHHFNSIKLIRTDRYPASFSFFSFVFVNPSIDEPETSEIVNHEQEHIRQQHWMDLLLFEILRTMHWFNPVSWLYGHLIRQNHEYLADERALQRSSNPAIYRAALLNQMFGGPVISLANSFNYSLNKKRFNMMKQITYSPFRKLKLLLVLPLIAGVFYAFATPEYKLIEAPQSSTIQENATQSSFKTVKGKVINENGKPLKSTSIVVSGSTFGTMPDENGNFELQMLERSSLVFSFVGFETQVVKPDFTKEMVITMKPAIISIDAVGNAASKSEKAPNPSLVFIDGKKSTMAKMNQIDPAKIENVNVLKDKKAIEKYGKKGKNGVILITLKNDDPTKTIKLQSNSPLNFGDANIFGMQPLIIVDGVVSKTQNANNIPPETIESISVLKDESATKVYGDKGKNGVILITTKKGASASQNTPIDVKVTGYANDQNENTSTNNGVKIRSAGTSGTGNTPIIYKDGLLLENTKLEDIDPKTIESMSVLKDEMAIKKYGEKGKNGVIEITTTEKPLYVVDGTIMKGNNLEDIDPNTIGSIDVLKGETATKLYGDQGKNGVVSIHLKKEKEVFVIVEELPSFPGGIDELKAFVTANLKYPAYALEKGIQGPVTVGFTVAEDGSVTDAKIKSGVDLSLCQEALRIVNSMPKWNPGTQRGMPVSVKYEMPINFTYPADYHPKAGKN
;
A
#
# COMPACT_ATOMS: atom_id res chain seq x y z
N MET A 1 -19.61 -28.25 -13.65
CA MET A 1 -19.58 -27.37 -12.46
C MET A 1 -18.44 -26.38 -12.48
N GLU A 2 -17.21 -26.82 -12.78
CA GLU A 2 -16.03 -25.95 -12.83
C GLU A 2 -16.16 -24.80 -13.83
N THR A 3 -16.68 -25.07 -15.03
CA THR A 3 -16.94 -24.04 -16.06
C THR A 3 -17.91 -22.96 -15.60
N PHE A 4 -18.99 -23.34 -14.91
CA PHE A 4 -19.97 -22.40 -14.37
C PHE A 4 -19.42 -21.57 -13.20
N ALA A 5 -18.67 -22.20 -12.29
CA ALA A 5 -18.01 -21.50 -11.20
C ALA A 5 -16.97 -20.50 -11.71
N LEU A 6 -16.16 -20.89 -12.70
CA LEU A 6 -15.21 -20.00 -13.37
C LEU A 6 -15.92 -18.83 -14.07
N TYR A 7 -17.07 -19.07 -14.71
CA TYR A 7 -17.89 -18.01 -15.28
C TYR A 7 -18.34 -16.99 -14.22
N LEU A 8 -18.87 -17.45 -13.08
CA LEU A 8 -19.30 -16.56 -11.99
C LEU A 8 -18.15 -15.74 -11.40
N ILE A 9 -16.95 -16.32 -11.30
CA ILE A 9 -15.74 -15.62 -10.86
C ILE A 9 -15.35 -14.53 -11.87
N LYS A 10 -15.27 -14.88 -13.16
CA LYS A 10 -14.98 -13.90 -14.23
C LYS A 10 -16.00 -12.76 -14.22
N SER A 11 -17.29 -13.08 -14.11
CA SER A 11 -18.38 -12.10 -14.03
C SER A 11 -18.24 -11.17 -12.81
N THR A 12 -17.88 -11.73 -11.66
CA THR A 12 -17.61 -10.98 -10.42
C THR A 12 -16.44 -10.01 -10.57
N VAL A 13 -15.36 -10.41 -11.26
CA VAL A 13 -14.21 -9.53 -11.53
C VAL A 13 -14.62 -8.34 -12.39
N TRP A 14 -15.39 -8.57 -13.46
CA TRP A 14 -15.93 -7.50 -14.29
C TRP A 14 -16.80 -6.53 -13.49
N LEU A 15 -17.77 -7.05 -12.74
CA LEU A 15 -18.67 -6.21 -11.94
C LEU A 15 -17.91 -5.38 -10.89
N THR A 16 -16.90 -5.99 -10.24
CA THR A 16 -16.07 -5.32 -9.23
C THR A 16 -15.19 -4.23 -9.84
N GLY A 17 -14.61 -4.46 -11.02
CA GLY A 17 -13.84 -3.46 -11.74
C GLY A 17 -14.67 -2.20 -12.05
N PHE A 18 -15.87 -2.39 -12.59
CA PHE A 18 -16.80 -1.28 -12.87
C PHE A 18 -17.24 -0.55 -11.59
N PHE A 19 -17.53 -1.31 -10.53
CA PHE A 19 -17.89 -0.75 -9.23
C PHE A 19 -16.79 0.15 -8.66
N LEU A 20 -15.53 -0.30 -8.70
CA LEU A 20 -14.39 0.46 -8.16
C LEU A 20 -14.15 1.76 -8.93
N ILE A 21 -14.16 1.72 -10.27
CA ILE A 21 -14.01 2.93 -11.09
C ILE A 21 -15.14 3.92 -10.80
N TYR A 22 -16.38 3.41 -10.69
CA TYR A 22 -17.50 4.28 -10.37
C TYR A 22 -17.30 5.00 -9.04
N ILE A 23 -16.97 4.26 -7.98
CA ILE A 23 -16.78 4.83 -6.64
C ILE A 23 -15.64 5.85 -6.61
N ALA A 24 -14.50 5.51 -7.23
CA ALA A 24 -13.31 6.35 -7.19
C ALA A 24 -13.45 7.63 -8.03
N PHE A 25 -14.09 7.55 -9.20
CA PHE A 25 -14.00 8.62 -10.20
C PHE A 25 -15.33 9.24 -10.62
N LEU A 26 -16.44 8.47 -10.65
CA LEU A 26 -17.72 8.91 -11.25
C LEU A 26 -18.81 9.25 -10.22
N ARG A 27 -18.77 8.66 -9.01
CA ARG A 27 -19.84 8.77 -7.98
C ARG A 27 -20.16 10.21 -7.55
N ASN A 28 -19.20 11.12 -7.69
CA ASN A 28 -19.37 12.54 -7.32
C ASN A 28 -19.52 13.45 -8.54
N GLU A 29 -19.51 12.89 -9.75
CA GLU A 29 -19.73 13.65 -10.97
C GLU A 29 -21.24 13.78 -11.25
N ARG A 30 -21.64 14.91 -11.83
CA ARG A 30 -23.06 15.24 -12.11
C ARG A 30 -23.51 14.87 -13.50
N PHE A 31 -22.70 14.13 -14.25
CA PHE A 31 -23.11 13.59 -15.55
C PHE A 31 -24.04 12.39 -15.34
N PHE A 32 -25.20 12.60 -14.71
CA PHE A 32 -26.07 11.52 -14.21
C PHE A 32 -26.53 10.56 -15.32
N VAL A 33 -26.73 11.08 -16.54
CA VAL A 33 -27.07 10.24 -17.71
C VAL A 33 -25.90 9.33 -18.10
N LEU A 34 -24.67 9.88 -18.16
CA LEU A 34 -23.48 9.08 -18.45
C LEU A 34 -23.19 8.07 -17.33
N ASN A 35 -23.40 8.46 -16.07
CA ASN A 35 -23.29 7.58 -14.93
C ASN A 35 -24.31 6.44 -14.99
N ARG A 36 -25.56 6.70 -15.43
CA ARG A 36 -26.57 5.66 -15.68
C ARG A 36 -26.09 4.68 -16.75
N ILE A 37 -25.66 5.20 -17.89
CA ILE A 37 -25.16 4.37 -19.01
C ILE A 37 -23.99 3.52 -18.55
N TYR A 38 -23.04 4.10 -17.83
CA TYR A 38 -21.89 3.40 -17.28
C TYR A 38 -22.33 2.26 -16.36
N LEU A 39 -23.20 2.54 -15.37
CA LEU A 39 -23.66 1.53 -14.42
C LEU A 39 -24.42 0.39 -15.11
N VAL A 40 -25.32 0.70 -16.04
CA VAL A 40 -26.07 -0.32 -16.80
C VAL A 40 -25.15 -1.13 -17.71
N SER A 41 -24.21 -0.46 -18.40
CA SER A 41 -23.22 -1.15 -19.24
C SER A 41 -22.34 -2.10 -18.43
N GLY A 42 -21.99 -1.74 -17.19
CA GLY A 42 -21.22 -2.61 -16.29
C GLY A 42 -21.96 -3.91 -15.95
N ILE A 43 -23.30 -3.85 -15.78
CA ILE A 43 -24.12 -5.06 -15.62
C ILE A 43 -24.05 -5.92 -16.88
N LEU A 44 -24.32 -5.33 -18.05
CA LEU A 44 -24.33 -6.06 -19.32
C LEU A 44 -22.96 -6.69 -19.62
N VAL A 45 -21.87 -5.92 -19.48
CA VAL A 45 -20.49 -6.37 -19.66
C VAL A 45 -20.16 -7.50 -18.70
N SER A 46 -20.55 -7.40 -17.43
CA SER A 46 -20.29 -8.46 -16.46
C SER A 46 -20.96 -9.78 -16.80
N ILE A 47 -22.11 -9.76 -17.48
CA ILE A 47 -22.83 -10.98 -17.88
C ILE A 47 -22.29 -11.51 -19.22
N ILE A 48 -22.01 -10.62 -20.17
CA ILE A 48 -21.71 -10.95 -21.56
C ILE A 48 -20.22 -11.25 -21.76
N PHE A 49 -19.31 -10.45 -21.22
CA PHE A 49 -17.87 -10.54 -21.53
C PHE A 49 -17.19 -11.82 -21.02
N PRO A 50 -17.56 -12.40 -19.86
CA PRO A 50 -17.05 -13.69 -19.43
C PRO A 50 -17.32 -14.85 -20.40
N LEU A 51 -18.28 -14.71 -21.32
CA LEU A 51 -18.59 -15.71 -22.34
C LEU A 51 -17.55 -15.72 -23.47
N PHE A 52 -16.77 -14.66 -23.62
CA PHE A 52 -15.72 -14.56 -24.61
C PHE A 52 -14.39 -15.02 -24.01
N THR A 53 -13.74 -15.98 -24.66
CA THR A 53 -12.35 -16.37 -24.35
C THR A 53 -11.43 -15.81 -25.41
N TRP A 54 -10.41 -15.07 -24.98
CA TRP A 54 -9.36 -14.60 -25.86
C TRP A 54 -8.23 -15.62 -25.86
N HIS A 55 -7.72 -15.95 -27.05
CA HIS A 55 -6.63 -16.92 -27.20
C HIS A 55 -5.36 -16.22 -27.68
N TYR A 56 -4.20 -16.59 -27.13
CA TYR A 56 -2.90 -16.20 -27.67
C TYR A 56 -2.13 -17.46 -28.06
N THR A 57 -1.50 -17.45 -29.23
CA THR A 57 -0.86 -18.65 -29.76
C THR A 57 0.51 -18.88 -29.13
N VAL A 58 0.73 -20.09 -28.60
CA VAL A 58 2.03 -20.59 -28.16
C VAL A 58 2.43 -21.71 -29.11
N ILE A 59 3.56 -21.52 -29.80
CA ILE A 59 4.03 -22.47 -30.82
C ILE A 59 5.00 -23.45 -30.14
N PHE A 60 4.73 -24.74 -30.29
CA PHE A 60 5.65 -25.80 -29.86
C PHE A 60 6.10 -26.62 -31.08
N PRO A 61 7.43 -26.81 -31.27
CA PRO A 61 7.93 -27.79 -32.23
C PRO A 61 7.79 -29.20 -31.65
N VAL A 62 7.11 -30.08 -32.37
CA VAL A 62 6.98 -31.49 -31.98
C VAL A 62 8.01 -32.30 -32.78
N THR A 63 8.90 -33.00 -32.10
CA THR A 63 9.73 -34.03 -32.72
C THR A 63 8.91 -35.32 -32.76
N PRO A 64 8.71 -35.96 -33.93
CA PRO A 64 8.00 -37.23 -34.00
C PRO A 64 8.75 -38.25 -33.16
N THR A 65 8.17 -38.61 -32.02
CA THR A 65 8.69 -39.67 -31.15
C THR A 65 8.02 -40.95 -31.62
N ALA A 66 8.80 -41.97 -31.96
CA ALA A 66 8.28 -43.26 -32.37
C ALA A 66 7.29 -43.78 -31.30
N GLU A 67 6.15 -44.33 -31.74
CA GLU A 67 5.14 -44.93 -30.88
C GLU A 67 5.78 -46.02 -30.01
N VAL A 68 6.01 -45.71 -28.74
CA VAL A 68 6.31 -46.73 -27.73
C VAL A 68 4.96 -47.24 -27.24
N LEU A 69 4.70 -48.52 -27.48
CA LEU A 69 3.54 -49.22 -26.93
C LEU A 69 3.57 -49.10 -25.41
N GLU A 70 2.67 -48.30 -24.84
CA GLU A 70 2.50 -48.23 -23.39
C GLU A 70 2.01 -49.60 -22.87
N PRO A 71 2.59 -50.13 -21.77
CA PRO A 71 2.06 -51.32 -21.14
C PRO A 71 0.67 -51.04 -20.60
N GLN A 72 -0.33 -51.82 -21.04
CA GLN A 72 -1.67 -51.78 -20.46
C GLN A 72 -1.60 -52.20 -18.99
N VAL A 73 -1.70 -51.22 -18.09
CA VAL A 73 -1.96 -51.47 -16.68
C VAL A 73 -3.42 -51.89 -16.55
N VAL A 74 -3.63 -53.16 -16.20
CA VAL A 74 -4.95 -53.71 -15.89
C VAL A 74 -5.60 -52.85 -14.80
N GLY A 75 -6.80 -52.37 -15.10
CA GLY A 75 -7.49 -51.34 -14.33
C GLY A 75 -7.68 -51.69 -12.86
N VAL A 76 -7.02 -50.92 -12.01
CA VAL A 76 -7.56 -50.63 -10.68
C VAL A 76 -8.62 -49.55 -10.90
N THR A 77 -9.90 -49.91 -10.84
CA THR A 77 -10.97 -48.91 -10.79
C THR A 77 -10.75 -48.07 -9.54
N PRO A 78 -10.52 -46.75 -9.65
CA PRO A 78 -10.52 -45.92 -8.47
C PRO A 78 -11.96 -45.90 -7.94
N VAL A 79 -12.17 -46.52 -6.78
CA VAL A 79 -13.38 -46.27 -5.98
C VAL A 79 -13.28 -44.82 -5.52
N SER A 80 -13.85 -43.93 -6.33
CA SER A 80 -13.95 -42.50 -6.08
C SER A 80 -15.35 -42.18 -5.59
N ASP A 81 -15.72 -42.72 -4.42
CA ASP A 81 -16.76 -42.10 -3.61
C ASP A 81 -16.15 -40.87 -2.91
N SER A 82 -15.65 -39.93 -3.70
CA SER A 82 -15.44 -38.57 -3.23
C SER A 82 -16.82 -37.95 -3.08
N PHE A 83 -17.20 -37.61 -1.86
CA PHE A 83 -18.42 -36.87 -1.57
C PHE A 83 -18.57 -35.73 -2.60
N PRO A 84 -19.65 -35.65 -3.39
CA PRO A 84 -19.75 -34.74 -4.53
C PRO A 84 -20.02 -33.31 -4.04
N ILE A 85 -19.02 -32.70 -3.40
CA ILE A 85 -19.04 -31.33 -2.87
C ILE A 85 -19.45 -30.33 -3.95
N GLN A 86 -19.07 -30.59 -5.21
CA GLN A 86 -19.46 -29.77 -6.36
C GLN A 86 -20.98 -29.72 -6.57
N ASN A 87 -21.68 -30.85 -6.40
CA ASN A 87 -23.14 -30.91 -6.53
C ASN A 87 -23.82 -30.24 -5.33
N LEU A 88 -23.29 -30.43 -4.13
CA LEU A 88 -23.77 -29.75 -2.93
C LEU A 88 -23.69 -28.22 -3.08
N LEU A 89 -22.56 -27.71 -3.59
CA LEU A 89 -22.38 -26.28 -3.87
C LEU A 89 -23.34 -25.77 -4.94
N LEU A 90 -23.62 -26.56 -5.99
CA LEU A 90 -24.63 -26.20 -6.99
C LEU A 90 -26.03 -26.07 -6.37
N TYR A 91 -26.45 -27.07 -5.58
CA TYR A 91 -27.76 -27.06 -4.94
C TYR A 91 -27.89 -25.89 -3.96
N PHE A 92 -26.83 -25.58 -3.21
CA PHE A 92 -26.79 -24.39 -2.35
C PHE A 92 -26.95 -23.09 -3.16
N TYR A 93 -26.25 -22.97 -4.28
CA TYR A 93 -26.39 -21.82 -5.18
C TYR A 93 -27.82 -21.69 -5.73
N LEU A 94 -28.40 -22.79 -6.23
CA LEU A 94 -29.74 -22.82 -6.83
C LEU A 94 -30.84 -22.51 -5.82
N THR A 95 -30.73 -23.02 -4.59
CA THR A 95 -31.71 -22.73 -3.52
C THR A 95 -31.70 -21.25 -3.15
N GLY A 96 -30.53 -20.63 -3.03
CA GLY A 96 -30.41 -19.18 -2.82
C GLY A 96 -31.04 -18.36 -3.96
N ALA A 97 -30.75 -18.72 -5.21
CA ALA A 97 -31.33 -18.06 -6.38
C ALA A 97 -32.86 -18.21 -6.43
N LEU A 98 -33.38 -19.42 -6.20
CA LEU A 98 -34.81 -19.71 -6.22
C LEU A 98 -35.56 -18.98 -5.11
N TYR A 99 -34.97 -18.88 -3.91
CA TYR A 99 -35.53 -18.08 -2.82
C TYR A 99 -35.66 -16.59 -3.20
N LEU A 100 -34.64 -16.01 -3.83
CA LEU A 100 -34.68 -14.61 -4.26
C LEU A 100 -35.70 -14.36 -5.37
N ILE A 101 -35.83 -15.28 -6.34
CA ILE A 101 -36.86 -15.24 -7.38
C ILE A 101 -38.25 -15.30 -6.74
N PHE A 102 -38.48 -16.25 -5.84
CA PHE A 102 -39.75 -16.38 -5.13
C PHE A 102 -40.09 -15.11 -4.34
N ARG A 103 -39.11 -14.54 -3.63
CA ARG A 103 -39.27 -13.26 -2.90
C ARG A 103 -39.66 -12.12 -3.85
N LEU A 104 -39.02 -12.01 -5.02
CA LEU A 104 -39.31 -10.98 -6.02
C LEU A 104 -40.74 -11.13 -6.59
N ILE A 105 -41.15 -12.37 -6.89
CA ILE A 105 -42.51 -12.67 -7.37
C ILE A 105 -43.54 -12.29 -6.31
N LYS A 106 -43.34 -12.69 -5.04
CA LYS A 106 -44.25 -12.37 -3.93
C LYS A 106 -44.43 -10.86 -3.75
N GLN A 107 -43.34 -10.09 -3.82
CA GLN A 107 -43.37 -8.63 -3.70
C GLN A 107 -44.15 -7.98 -4.87
N THR A 108 -43.89 -8.44 -6.10
CA THR A 108 -44.60 -7.98 -7.31
C THR A 108 -46.11 -8.27 -7.23
N ILE A 109 -46.50 -9.48 -6.81
CA ILE A 109 -47.91 -9.87 -6.66
C ILE A 109 -48.61 -8.99 -5.62
N ALA A 110 -47.93 -8.65 -4.51
CA ALA A 110 -48.51 -7.80 -3.47
C ALA A 110 -48.88 -6.40 -4.00
N VAL A 111 -47.99 -5.78 -4.80
CA VAL A 111 -48.25 -4.49 -5.45
C VAL A 111 -49.36 -4.64 -6.50
N TRP A 112 -49.32 -5.70 -7.31
CA TRP A 112 -50.33 -5.96 -8.34
C TRP A 112 -51.74 -6.15 -7.76
N LYS A 113 -51.84 -6.80 -6.60
CA LYS A 113 -53.10 -6.95 -5.86
C LYS A 113 -53.67 -5.60 -5.40
N VAL A 114 -52.81 -4.65 -5.02
CA VAL A 114 -53.24 -3.27 -4.69
C VAL A 114 -53.77 -2.57 -5.93
N ILE A 115 -53.04 -2.65 -7.05
CA ILE A 115 -53.46 -2.04 -8.33
C ILE A 115 -54.83 -2.54 -8.75
N ARG A 116 -55.09 -3.86 -8.66
CA ARG A 116 -56.37 -4.45 -9.04
C ARG A 116 -57.54 -4.03 -8.14
N ASN A 117 -57.27 -3.69 -6.89
CA ASN A 117 -58.30 -3.43 -5.88
C ASN A 117 -58.50 -1.93 -5.58
N SER A 118 -57.74 -1.03 -6.21
CA SER A 118 -57.79 0.40 -5.94
C SER A 118 -58.44 1.16 -7.08
N GLU A 119 -59.14 2.24 -6.76
CA GLU A 119 -59.63 3.19 -7.77
C GLU A 119 -58.45 3.97 -8.36
N THR A 120 -58.37 3.99 -9.68
CA THR A 120 -57.30 4.71 -10.40
C THR A 120 -57.79 6.08 -10.81
N HIS A 121 -57.17 7.13 -10.28
CA HIS A 121 -57.43 8.50 -10.70
C HIS A 121 -56.45 8.89 -11.80
N HIS A 122 -56.94 9.58 -12.83
CA HIS A 122 -56.06 10.15 -13.84
C HIS A 122 -55.59 11.53 -13.40
N PHE A 123 -54.28 11.70 -13.24
CA PHE A 123 -53.64 13.01 -13.06
C PHE A 123 -52.83 13.31 -14.32
N ASN A 124 -53.31 14.25 -15.14
CA ASN A 124 -52.81 14.51 -16.49
C ASN A 124 -52.81 13.23 -17.36
N SER A 125 -51.64 12.65 -17.62
CA SER A 125 -51.43 11.45 -18.45
C SER A 125 -51.02 10.20 -17.64
N ILE A 126 -51.08 10.25 -16.31
CA ILE A 126 -50.57 9.22 -15.40
C ILE A 126 -51.70 8.62 -14.56
N LYS A 127 -51.59 7.32 -14.27
CA LYS A 127 -52.49 6.61 -13.36
C LYS A 127 -52.01 6.78 -11.91
N LEU A 128 -52.74 7.56 -11.14
CA LEU A 128 -52.48 7.85 -9.73
C LEU A 128 -53.34 6.97 -8.83
N ILE A 129 -52.72 6.34 -7.84
CA ILE A 129 -53.37 5.53 -6.80
C ILE A 129 -53.07 6.16 -5.45
N ARG A 130 -54.09 6.63 -4.74
CA ARG A 130 -53.95 7.11 -3.36
C ARG A 130 -54.19 5.95 -2.39
N THR A 131 -53.18 5.59 -1.60
CA THR A 131 -53.29 4.49 -0.63
C THR A 131 -52.47 4.79 0.61
N ASP A 132 -53.04 4.47 1.77
CA ASP A 132 -52.41 4.53 3.09
C ASP A 132 -51.55 3.28 3.39
N ARG A 133 -51.66 2.23 2.56
CA ARG A 133 -50.92 0.97 2.72
C ARG A 133 -49.41 1.16 2.71
N TYR A 134 -48.92 2.20 2.04
CA TYR A 134 -47.50 2.51 1.95
C TYR A 134 -47.23 3.90 2.51
N PRO A 135 -46.31 4.03 3.48
CA PRO A 135 -46.03 5.32 4.11
C PRO A 135 -45.34 6.30 3.16
N ALA A 136 -44.54 5.78 2.21
CA ALA A 136 -43.81 6.56 1.23
C ALA A 136 -44.47 6.45 -0.16
N SER A 137 -44.45 7.57 -0.89
CA SER A 137 -44.83 7.61 -2.30
C SER A 137 -43.77 6.93 -3.18
N PHE A 138 -44.21 6.23 -4.22
CA PHE A 138 -43.33 5.56 -5.19
C PHE A 138 -44.03 5.30 -6.53
N SER A 139 -43.24 5.09 -7.58
CA SER A 139 -43.70 4.68 -8.90
C SER A 139 -43.43 3.20 -9.19
N PHE A 140 -44.35 2.58 -9.92
CA PHE A 140 -44.23 1.19 -10.37
C PHE A 140 -44.84 1.02 -11.76
N PHE A 141 -44.00 0.64 -12.73
CA PHE A 141 -44.35 0.61 -14.16
C PHE A 141 -44.95 1.94 -14.65
N SER A 142 -46.27 2.01 -14.82
CA SER A 142 -47.02 3.18 -15.28
C SER A 142 -47.93 3.77 -14.21
N PHE A 143 -47.80 3.31 -12.95
CA PHE A 143 -48.62 3.73 -11.81
C PHE A 143 -47.79 4.52 -10.81
N VAL A 144 -48.39 5.57 -10.24
CA VAL A 144 -47.81 6.35 -9.15
C VAL A 144 -48.66 6.15 -7.90
N PHE A 145 -48.02 5.79 -6.79
CA PHE A 145 -48.64 5.61 -5.49
C PHE A 145 -48.30 6.81 -4.61
N VAL A 146 -49.32 7.45 -4.04
CA VAL A 146 -49.15 8.58 -3.13
C VAL A 146 -49.92 8.33 -1.84
N ASN A 147 -49.31 8.69 -0.72
CA ASN A 147 -49.97 8.65 0.58
C ASN A 147 -51.04 9.76 0.65
N PRO A 148 -52.30 9.45 1.00
CA PRO A 148 -53.37 10.44 1.07
C PRO A 148 -53.18 11.52 2.14
N SER A 149 -52.19 11.37 3.04
CA SER A 149 -51.91 12.31 4.14
C SER A 149 -51.11 13.55 3.73
N ILE A 150 -50.78 13.72 2.44
CA ILE A 150 -49.92 14.79 1.91
C ILE A 150 -50.79 15.86 1.22
N ASP A 151 -50.47 17.13 1.44
CA ASP A 151 -51.19 18.26 0.85
C ASP A 151 -51.12 18.26 -0.69
N GLU A 152 -52.13 18.83 -1.37
CA GLU A 152 -52.22 18.86 -2.84
C GLU A 152 -51.03 19.54 -3.55
N PRO A 153 -50.48 20.68 -3.07
CA PRO A 153 -49.29 21.28 -3.68
C PRO A 153 -48.07 20.37 -3.59
N GLU A 154 -47.84 19.72 -2.44
CA GLU A 154 -46.75 18.76 -2.25
C GLU A 154 -46.95 17.49 -3.09
N THR A 155 -48.19 17.02 -3.18
CA THR A 155 -48.58 15.88 -4.03
C THR A 155 -48.23 16.14 -5.49
N SER A 156 -48.47 17.35 -6.01
CA SER A 156 -48.13 17.70 -7.40
C SER A 156 -46.62 17.62 -7.68
N GLU A 157 -45.79 18.07 -6.73
CA GLU A 157 -44.34 18.06 -6.84
C GLU A 157 -43.76 16.63 -6.68
N ILE A 158 -44.37 15.81 -5.82
CA ILE A 158 -44.02 14.37 -5.71
C ILE A 158 -44.39 13.63 -6.99
N VAL A 159 -45.59 13.86 -7.54
CA VAL A 159 -46.02 13.22 -8.80
C VAL A 159 -45.12 13.63 -9.96
N ASN A 160 -44.70 14.90 -10.03
CA ASN A 160 -43.72 15.37 -11.01
C ASN A 160 -42.39 14.59 -10.94
N HIS A 161 -41.90 14.30 -9.73
CA HIS A 161 -40.72 13.47 -9.53
C HIS A 161 -40.94 12.00 -9.92
N GLU A 162 -42.00 11.38 -9.41
CA GLU A 162 -42.32 9.98 -9.70
C GLU A 162 -42.59 9.73 -11.19
N GLN A 163 -43.15 10.71 -11.89
CA GLN A 163 -43.33 10.68 -13.33
C GLN A 163 -42.00 10.53 -14.07
N GLU A 164 -40.92 11.14 -13.59
CA GLU A 164 -39.61 11.03 -14.25
C GLU A 164 -39.00 9.63 -14.13
N HIS A 165 -39.33 8.85 -13.09
CA HIS A 165 -38.95 7.44 -13.00
C HIS A 165 -39.66 6.58 -14.06
N ILE A 166 -40.94 6.87 -14.31
CA ILE A 166 -41.74 6.22 -15.35
C ILE A 166 -41.21 6.61 -16.74
N ARG A 167 -41.02 7.91 -16.98
CA ARG A 167 -40.59 8.46 -18.28
C ARG A 167 -39.22 7.95 -18.70
N GLN A 168 -38.31 7.79 -17.74
CA GLN A 168 -36.97 7.25 -17.98
C GLN A 168 -36.88 5.73 -17.89
N GLN A 169 -38.00 5.06 -17.61
CA GLN A 169 -38.10 3.60 -17.48
C GLN A 169 -37.11 3.03 -16.46
N HIS A 170 -36.94 3.69 -15.31
CA HIS A 170 -36.02 3.23 -14.25
C HIS A 170 -36.33 1.81 -13.76
N TRP A 171 -37.58 1.36 -13.88
CA TRP A 171 -37.99 -0.01 -13.55
C TRP A 171 -37.23 -1.08 -14.37
N MET A 172 -36.84 -0.78 -15.62
CA MET A 172 -36.11 -1.72 -16.48
C MET A 172 -34.69 -1.94 -15.96
N ASP A 173 -34.00 -0.86 -15.60
CA ASP A 173 -32.67 -0.91 -14.99
C ASP A 173 -32.69 -1.67 -13.66
N LEU A 174 -33.73 -1.44 -12.83
CA LEU A 174 -33.93 -2.14 -11.57
C LEU A 174 -34.20 -3.64 -11.81
N LEU A 175 -35.00 -4.00 -12.81
CA LEU A 175 -35.23 -5.39 -13.18
C LEU A 175 -33.93 -6.09 -13.63
N LEU A 176 -33.15 -5.43 -14.49
CA LEU A 176 -31.85 -5.94 -14.94
C LEU A 176 -30.89 -6.15 -13.75
N PHE A 177 -30.88 -5.19 -12.82
CA PHE A 177 -30.14 -5.30 -11.57
C PHE A 177 -30.61 -6.49 -10.72
N GLU A 178 -31.92 -6.71 -10.60
CA GLU A 178 -32.49 -7.83 -9.84
C GLU A 178 -32.11 -9.19 -10.42
N ILE A 179 -32.03 -9.31 -11.76
CA ILE A 179 -31.50 -10.49 -12.44
C ILE A 179 -30.03 -10.71 -12.06
N LEU A 180 -29.19 -9.67 -12.16
CA LEU A 180 -27.79 -9.74 -11.78
C LEU A 180 -27.61 -10.12 -10.31
N ARG A 181 -28.39 -9.52 -9.40
CA ARG A 181 -28.37 -9.81 -7.96
C ARG A 181 -28.73 -11.26 -7.67
N THR A 182 -29.69 -11.82 -8.41
CA THR A 182 -30.07 -13.23 -8.28
C THR A 182 -28.93 -14.15 -8.72
N MET A 183 -28.23 -13.81 -9.81
CA MET A 183 -27.05 -14.56 -10.27
C MET A 183 -25.86 -14.43 -9.31
N HIS A 184 -25.68 -13.26 -8.70
CA HIS A 184 -24.53 -12.91 -7.86
C HIS A 184 -24.93 -12.70 -6.40
N TRP A 185 -25.87 -13.49 -5.89
CA TRP A 185 -26.46 -13.24 -4.57
C TRP A 185 -25.45 -13.38 -3.43
N PHE A 186 -24.43 -14.20 -3.61
CA PHE A 186 -23.33 -14.39 -2.66
C PHE A 186 -22.28 -13.27 -2.73
N ASN A 187 -22.27 -12.47 -3.81
CA ASN A 187 -21.29 -11.41 -4.01
C ASN A 187 -21.78 -10.10 -3.38
N PRO A 188 -21.09 -9.55 -2.35
CA PRO A 188 -21.50 -8.31 -1.69
C PRO A 188 -21.49 -7.09 -2.63
N VAL A 189 -20.63 -7.08 -3.66
CA VAL A 189 -20.57 -5.99 -4.64
C VAL A 189 -21.88 -5.88 -5.42
N SER A 190 -22.55 -7.00 -5.72
CA SER A 190 -23.84 -6.97 -6.42
C SER A 190 -24.88 -6.21 -5.58
N TRP A 191 -24.95 -6.45 -4.27
CA TRP A 191 -25.84 -5.73 -3.37
C TRP A 191 -25.56 -4.23 -3.31
N LEU A 192 -24.28 -3.85 -3.25
CA LEU A 192 -23.85 -2.44 -3.25
C LEU A 192 -24.10 -1.75 -4.59
N TYR A 193 -23.98 -2.46 -5.70
CA TYR A 193 -24.19 -1.91 -7.04
C TYR A 193 -25.62 -1.40 -7.23
N GLY A 194 -26.61 -2.15 -6.71
CA GLY A 194 -28.02 -1.75 -6.77
C GLY A 194 -28.32 -0.48 -5.98
N HIS A 195 -27.53 -0.18 -4.96
CA HIS A 195 -27.63 1.08 -4.24
C HIS A 195 -27.20 2.26 -5.13
N LEU A 196 -26.10 2.10 -5.88
CA LEU A 196 -25.56 3.14 -6.76
C LEU A 196 -26.51 3.48 -7.92
N ILE A 197 -27.15 2.46 -8.51
CA ILE A 197 -28.16 2.65 -9.57
C ILE A 197 -29.34 3.46 -9.04
N ARG A 198 -29.91 3.06 -7.89
CA ARG A 198 -31.02 3.79 -7.26
C ARG A 198 -30.64 5.23 -6.96
N GLN A 199 -29.46 5.47 -6.37
CA GLN A 199 -28.98 6.84 -6.13
C GLN A 199 -28.90 7.68 -7.42
N ASN A 200 -28.40 7.10 -8.50
CA ASN A 200 -28.30 7.80 -9.77
C ASN A 200 -29.68 8.08 -10.39
N HIS A 201 -30.64 7.16 -10.22
CA HIS A 201 -32.05 7.38 -10.62
C HIS A 201 -32.67 8.54 -9.85
N GLU A 202 -32.48 8.58 -8.52
CA GLU A 202 -32.94 9.71 -7.70
C GLU A 202 -32.34 11.03 -8.20
N TYR A 203 -31.02 11.08 -8.50
CA TYR A 203 -30.40 12.31 -9.02
C TYR A 203 -30.96 12.75 -10.38
N LEU A 204 -31.25 11.80 -11.28
CA LEU A 204 -31.85 12.08 -12.59
C LEU A 204 -33.30 12.56 -12.47
N ALA A 205 -34.04 12.04 -11.50
CA ALA A 205 -35.41 12.45 -11.22
C ALA A 205 -35.43 13.82 -10.53
N ASP A 206 -34.57 14.03 -9.52
CA ASP A 206 -34.38 15.29 -8.81
C ASP A 206 -34.03 16.45 -9.77
N GLU A 207 -33.07 16.23 -10.68
CA GLU A 207 -32.65 17.24 -11.66
C GLU A 207 -33.79 17.67 -12.58
N ARG A 208 -34.56 16.70 -13.10
CA ARG A 208 -35.67 16.98 -14.03
C ARG A 208 -36.92 17.52 -13.33
N ALA A 209 -37.21 17.03 -12.13
CA ALA A 209 -38.29 17.56 -11.30
C ALA A 209 -38.04 19.04 -11.00
N LEU A 210 -36.82 19.41 -10.60
CA LEU A 210 -36.44 20.81 -10.34
C LEU A 210 -36.53 21.71 -11.59
N GLN A 211 -36.25 21.18 -12.78
CA GLN A 211 -36.39 21.94 -14.03
C GLN A 211 -37.84 22.21 -14.43
N ARG A 212 -38.78 21.36 -13.98
CA ARG A 212 -40.22 21.46 -14.29
C ARG A 212 -41.06 21.99 -13.14
N SER A 213 -40.48 22.06 -11.95
CA SER A 213 -41.15 22.54 -10.74
C SER A 213 -41.47 24.02 -10.89
N SER A 214 -42.71 24.37 -10.56
CA SER A 214 -43.16 25.77 -10.52
C SER A 214 -42.52 26.51 -9.34
N ASN A 215 -42.26 25.79 -8.25
CA ASN A 215 -41.62 26.33 -7.05
C ASN A 215 -40.61 25.32 -6.46
N PRO A 216 -39.32 25.46 -6.80
CA PRO A 216 -38.26 24.57 -6.31
C PRO A 216 -38.14 24.47 -4.78
N ALA A 217 -38.66 25.44 -4.02
CA ALA A 217 -38.64 25.39 -2.55
C ALA A 217 -39.70 24.43 -2.01
N ILE A 218 -40.90 24.41 -2.61
CA ILE A 218 -41.98 23.48 -2.24
C ILE A 218 -41.53 22.05 -2.53
N TYR A 219 -40.93 21.81 -3.69
CA TYR A 219 -40.37 20.50 -4.02
C TYR A 219 -39.34 20.01 -2.99
N ARG A 220 -38.40 20.88 -2.58
CA ARG A 220 -37.40 20.53 -1.55
C ARG A 220 -38.03 20.25 -0.19
N ALA A 221 -39.08 20.98 0.18
CA ALA A 221 -39.83 20.77 1.41
C ALA A 221 -40.61 19.44 1.36
N ALA A 222 -41.30 19.15 0.25
CA ALA A 222 -42.02 17.89 0.03
C ALA A 222 -41.08 16.69 0.13
N LEU A 223 -39.89 16.78 -0.47
CA LEU A 223 -38.87 15.73 -0.36
C LEU A 223 -38.40 15.53 1.09
N LEU A 224 -38.22 16.63 1.84
CA LEU A 224 -37.83 16.58 3.25
C LEU A 224 -38.93 15.94 4.10
N ASN A 225 -40.20 16.28 3.87
CA ASN A 225 -41.36 15.70 4.56
C ASN A 225 -41.49 14.19 4.26
N GLN A 226 -41.32 13.79 2.99
CA GLN A 226 -41.30 12.38 2.59
C GLN A 226 -40.19 11.57 3.28
N MET A 227 -39.05 12.22 3.60
CA MET A 227 -37.94 11.59 4.30
C MET A 227 -38.16 11.39 5.81
N PHE A 228 -39.05 12.17 6.45
CA PHE A 228 -39.25 12.18 7.91
C PHE A 228 -40.52 11.45 8.40
N GLY A 229 -41.36 10.92 7.49
CA GLY A 229 -42.71 10.42 7.76
C GLY A 229 -42.90 9.14 8.62
N GLY A 230 -42.39 9.08 9.86
CA GLY A 230 -42.85 8.11 10.90
C GLY A 230 -41.75 7.30 11.64
N PRO A 231 -42.07 6.62 12.76
CA PRO A 231 -41.13 6.33 13.86
C PRO A 231 -40.09 5.27 13.51
N VAL A 232 -38.81 5.64 13.66
CA VAL A 232 -37.67 4.75 13.50
C VAL A 232 -37.32 4.15 14.87
N ILE A 233 -37.87 2.99 15.21
CA ILE A 233 -37.28 2.17 16.29
C ILE A 233 -36.09 1.41 15.71
N SER A 234 -34.92 1.72 16.24
CA SER A 234 -33.61 1.31 15.76
C SER A 234 -33.17 -0.06 16.26
N LEU A 235 -32.70 -0.89 15.34
CA LEU A 235 -31.44 -1.63 15.51
C LEU A 235 -30.53 -1.53 14.27
N ALA A 236 -30.90 -0.72 13.26
CA ALA A 236 -30.13 -0.53 12.04
C ALA A 236 -29.60 0.92 11.94
N ASN A 237 -28.28 1.01 12.09
CA ASN A 237 -27.36 2.12 11.96
C ASN A 237 -27.73 3.34 11.07
N SER A 238 -27.21 4.48 11.54
CA SER A 238 -26.88 5.80 10.97
C SER A 238 -26.53 5.97 9.47
N PHE A 239 -26.67 4.96 8.61
CA PHE A 239 -26.28 5.03 7.20
C PHE A 239 -27.22 5.85 6.30
N ASN A 240 -28.50 5.98 6.66
CA ASN A 240 -29.49 6.69 5.85
C ASN A 240 -29.26 8.22 5.78
N TYR A 241 -28.59 8.82 6.78
CA TYR A 241 -28.38 10.27 6.82
C TYR A 241 -27.43 10.76 5.71
N SER A 242 -26.46 9.91 5.31
CA SER A 242 -25.45 10.24 4.29
C SER A 242 -26.03 10.33 2.87
N LEU A 243 -27.05 9.51 2.57
CA LEU A 243 -27.74 9.45 1.28
C LEU A 243 -28.54 10.72 1.02
N ASN A 244 -29.19 11.19 2.07
CA ASN A 244 -30.08 12.34 2.07
C ASN A 244 -29.32 13.65 1.86
N LYS A 245 -28.21 13.86 2.59
CA LYS A 245 -27.32 15.02 2.37
C LYS A 245 -26.76 15.04 0.93
N LYS A 246 -26.50 13.87 0.35
CA LYS A 246 -25.93 13.76 -0.99
C LYS A 246 -26.92 14.20 -2.07
N ARG A 247 -28.20 13.82 -2.01
CA ARG A 247 -29.25 14.30 -2.94
C ARG A 247 -29.33 15.83 -2.95
N PHE A 248 -29.45 16.46 -1.79
CA PHE A 248 -29.51 17.93 -1.70
C PHE A 248 -28.23 18.61 -2.22
N ASN A 249 -27.05 18.05 -1.96
CA ASN A 249 -25.81 18.57 -2.52
C ASN A 249 -25.75 18.42 -4.05
N MET A 250 -26.25 17.31 -4.59
CA MET A 250 -26.31 17.04 -6.04
C MET A 250 -27.40 17.85 -6.77
N MET A 251 -28.30 18.52 -6.04
CA MET A 251 -29.27 19.48 -6.59
C MET A 251 -28.74 20.92 -6.72
N LYS A 252 -27.75 21.34 -5.92
CA LYS A 252 -27.17 22.70 -5.96
C LYS A 252 -26.55 22.95 -7.32
N GLN A 253 -26.79 24.05 -8.04
CA GLN A 253 -26.15 24.30 -9.34
C GLN A 253 -24.63 24.57 -9.17
N ILE A 254 -23.80 23.82 -9.90
CA ILE A 254 -22.33 23.97 -9.93
C ILE A 254 -21.89 23.69 -11.37
N THR A 255 -21.10 24.60 -11.95
CA THR A 255 -20.54 24.45 -13.30
C THR A 255 -19.27 23.61 -13.26
N TYR A 256 -19.19 22.56 -14.08
CA TYR A 256 -17.98 21.71 -14.21
C TYR A 256 -17.45 21.71 -15.63
N SER A 257 -16.13 21.55 -15.76
CA SER A 257 -15.44 21.46 -17.05
C SER A 257 -15.83 20.19 -17.83
N PRO A 258 -16.06 20.27 -19.15
CA PRO A 258 -16.38 19.11 -19.99
C PRO A 258 -15.27 18.04 -20.01
N PHE A 259 -14.02 18.42 -19.72
CA PHE A 259 -12.88 17.49 -19.65
C PHE A 259 -13.04 16.42 -18.56
N ARG A 260 -13.87 16.66 -17.54
CA ARG A 260 -14.15 15.63 -16.52
C ARG A 260 -14.87 14.40 -17.09
N LYS A 261 -15.53 14.53 -18.25
CA LYS A 261 -16.14 13.39 -18.96
C LYS A 261 -15.09 12.40 -19.48
N LEU A 262 -13.83 12.82 -19.70
CA LEU A 262 -12.76 11.91 -20.10
C LEU A 262 -12.44 10.85 -19.04
N LYS A 263 -12.82 11.05 -17.77
CA LYS A 263 -12.69 10.02 -16.73
C LYS A 263 -13.41 8.72 -17.10
N LEU A 264 -14.42 8.76 -17.97
CA LEU A 264 -15.11 7.58 -18.48
C LEU A 264 -14.16 6.66 -19.29
N LEU A 265 -13.10 7.21 -19.90
CA LEU A 265 -12.09 6.43 -20.64
C LEU A 265 -11.28 5.50 -19.73
N LEU A 266 -11.32 5.66 -18.41
CA LEU A 266 -10.73 4.73 -17.45
C LEU A 266 -11.31 3.30 -17.56
N VAL A 267 -12.46 3.14 -18.22
CA VAL A 267 -13.02 1.81 -18.52
C VAL A 267 -12.18 1.02 -19.53
N LEU A 268 -11.50 1.67 -20.47
CA LEU A 268 -10.70 1.01 -21.50
C LEU A 268 -9.51 0.22 -20.95
N PRO A 269 -8.64 0.78 -20.08
CA PRO A 269 -7.55 0.01 -19.48
C PRO A 269 -8.07 -1.10 -18.56
N LEU A 270 -9.23 -0.91 -17.89
CA LEU A 270 -9.86 -1.98 -17.13
C LEU A 270 -10.25 -3.15 -18.05
N ILE A 271 -10.92 -2.86 -19.16
CA ILE A 271 -11.32 -3.87 -20.13
C ILE A 271 -10.10 -4.63 -20.65
N ALA A 272 -9.05 -3.92 -21.08
CA ALA A 272 -7.82 -4.51 -21.58
C ALA A 272 -7.13 -5.39 -20.52
N GLY A 273 -7.02 -4.90 -19.29
CA GLY A 273 -6.40 -5.62 -18.18
C GLY A 273 -7.14 -6.91 -17.83
N VAL A 274 -8.47 -6.88 -17.80
CA VAL A 274 -9.29 -8.07 -17.51
C VAL A 274 -9.20 -9.08 -18.66
N PHE A 275 -9.25 -8.64 -19.93
CA PHE A 275 -9.05 -9.56 -21.07
C PHE A 275 -7.67 -10.20 -21.08
N TYR A 276 -6.61 -9.44 -20.79
CA TYR A 276 -5.26 -9.96 -20.68
C TYR A 276 -5.13 -11.00 -19.56
N ALA A 277 -5.68 -10.71 -18.37
CA ALA A 277 -5.61 -11.60 -17.21
C ALA A 277 -6.34 -12.95 -17.41
N PHE A 278 -7.33 -13.00 -18.30
CA PHE A 278 -8.10 -14.21 -18.60
C PHE A 278 -7.83 -14.80 -20.00
N ALA A 279 -6.79 -14.34 -20.69
CA ALA A 279 -6.40 -14.89 -21.97
C ALA A 279 -5.82 -16.30 -21.81
N THR A 280 -6.30 -17.24 -22.63
CA THR A 280 -5.86 -18.65 -22.61
C THR A 280 -4.86 -18.93 -23.72
N PRO A 281 -3.79 -19.70 -23.49
CA PRO A 281 -2.88 -20.10 -24.55
C PRO A 281 -3.56 -21.10 -25.51
N GLU A 282 -3.43 -20.86 -26.82
CA GLU A 282 -3.74 -21.82 -27.86
C GLU A 282 -2.43 -22.44 -28.35
N TYR A 283 -2.27 -23.74 -28.12
CA TYR A 283 -1.06 -24.44 -28.51
C TYR A 283 -1.17 -24.89 -29.97
N LYS A 284 -0.35 -24.31 -30.84
CA LYS A 284 -0.22 -24.78 -32.22
C LYS A 284 1.02 -25.64 -32.34
N LEU A 285 0.79 -26.91 -32.63
CA LEU A 285 1.82 -27.88 -32.99
C LEU A 285 2.16 -27.62 -34.45
N ILE A 286 3.39 -27.17 -34.73
CA ILE A 286 3.90 -27.12 -36.10
C ILE A 286 4.63 -28.43 -36.32
N GLU A 287 4.05 -29.29 -37.15
CA GLU A 287 4.78 -30.44 -37.69
C GLU A 287 5.90 -29.91 -38.59
N ALA A 288 7.11 -30.45 -38.41
CA ALA A 288 8.23 -30.11 -39.27
C ALA A 288 7.85 -30.39 -40.74
N PRO A 289 8.13 -29.46 -41.69
CA PRO A 289 7.76 -29.65 -43.08
C PRO A 289 8.36 -30.94 -43.61
N GLN A 290 7.53 -31.88 -44.05
CA GLN A 290 7.98 -32.95 -44.91
C GLN A 290 8.48 -32.33 -46.21
N SER A 291 9.75 -32.57 -46.52
CA SER A 291 10.39 -32.10 -47.74
C SER A 291 9.71 -32.69 -48.96
N SER A 292 8.80 -31.95 -49.59
CA SER A 292 8.55 -32.08 -51.03
C SER A 292 7.90 -30.82 -51.64
N THR A 293 8.62 -30.32 -52.64
CA THR A 293 8.25 -29.38 -53.70
C THR A 293 8.43 -27.88 -53.43
N ILE A 294 9.28 -27.29 -54.27
CA ILE A 294 9.84 -25.95 -54.28
C ILE A 294 8.86 -24.95 -54.92
N GLN A 295 8.67 -23.79 -54.27
CA GLN A 295 8.43 -22.41 -54.77
C GLN A 295 7.64 -21.66 -53.67
N GLU A 296 7.95 -20.46 -53.18
CA GLU A 296 8.77 -19.33 -53.62
C GLU A 296 9.22 -18.51 -52.38
N ASN A 297 10.49 -18.10 -52.41
CA ASN A 297 11.13 -16.93 -51.77
C ASN A 297 10.50 -16.26 -50.52
N ALA A 298 11.05 -16.60 -49.36
CA ALA A 298 11.46 -15.63 -48.34
C ALA A 298 12.68 -16.20 -47.59
N THR A 299 13.71 -15.38 -47.38
CA THR A 299 15.04 -15.76 -46.89
C THR A 299 14.98 -16.50 -45.54
N GLN A 300 15.00 -17.83 -45.59
CA GLN A 300 15.01 -18.70 -44.41
C GLN A 300 16.41 -18.78 -43.81
N SER A 301 16.52 -18.45 -42.52
CA SER A 301 17.69 -18.83 -41.73
C SER A 301 17.58 -20.33 -41.44
N SER A 302 18.40 -21.14 -42.12
CA SER A 302 18.43 -22.59 -41.97
C SER A 302 18.90 -22.99 -40.57
N PHE A 303 18.04 -23.69 -39.83
CA PHE A 303 18.45 -24.44 -38.66
C PHE A 303 19.17 -25.71 -39.12
N LYS A 304 20.39 -25.94 -38.65
CA LYS A 304 21.16 -27.17 -38.88
C LYS A 304 21.41 -27.89 -37.56
N THR A 305 21.41 -29.21 -37.59
CA THR A 305 21.71 -30.06 -36.43
C THR A 305 23.21 -30.22 -36.25
N VAL A 306 23.69 -29.98 -35.04
CA VAL A 306 25.08 -30.25 -34.62
C VAL A 306 25.10 -31.48 -33.74
N LYS A 307 25.99 -32.42 -34.05
CA LYS A 307 26.24 -33.63 -33.25
C LYS A 307 27.67 -33.62 -32.76
N GLY A 308 27.87 -34.04 -31.52
CA GLY A 308 29.21 -34.15 -30.98
C GLY A 308 29.31 -34.90 -29.66
N LYS A 309 30.53 -35.02 -29.17
CA LYS A 309 30.87 -35.70 -27.92
C LYS A 309 31.72 -34.79 -27.04
N VAL A 310 31.36 -34.68 -25.76
CA VAL A 310 32.12 -33.92 -24.75
C VAL A 310 32.89 -34.89 -23.85
N ILE A 311 34.21 -34.73 -23.85
CA ILE A 311 35.15 -35.53 -23.05
C ILE A 311 36.06 -34.62 -22.22
N ASN A 312 36.65 -35.16 -21.15
CA ASN A 312 37.77 -34.52 -20.47
C ASN A 312 39.12 -34.92 -21.13
N GLU A 313 40.22 -34.31 -20.68
CA GLU A 313 41.59 -34.63 -21.16
C GLU A 313 41.97 -36.11 -21.03
N ASN A 314 41.31 -36.84 -20.12
CA ASN A 314 41.52 -38.28 -19.90
C ASN A 314 40.59 -39.16 -20.76
N GLY A 315 39.87 -38.59 -21.74
CA GLY A 315 38.95 -39.31 -22.63
C GLY A 315 37.65 -39.77 -21.98
N LYS A 316 37.37 -39.40 -20.73
CA LYS A 316 36.14 -39.78 -20.01
C LYS A 316 34.99 -38.83 -20.40
N PRO A 317 33.80 -39.36 -20.72
CA PRO A 317 32.65 -38.53 -21.10
C PRO A 317 32.12 -37.68 -19.93
N LEU A 318 31.67 -36.46 -20.24
CA LEU A 318 31.19 -35.48 -19.27
C LEU A 318 29.67 -35.24 -19.39
N LYS A 319 28.89 -36.10 -18.70
CA LYS A 319 27.42 -36.14 -18.68
C LYS A 319 26.72 -34.87 -18.17
N SER A 320 27.41 -33.96 -17.48
CA SER A 320 26.75 -32.76 -16.90
C SER A 320 27.31 -31.44 -17.44
N THR A 321 27.90 -31.47 -18.64
CA THR A 321 28.30 -30.26 -19.35
C THR A 321 27.06 -29.56 -19.90
N SER A 322 26.88 -28.27 -19.60
CA SER A 322 25.84 -27.46 -20.20
C SER A 322 26.30 -26.93 -21.55
N ILE A 323 25.52 -27.21 -22.60
CA ILE A 323 25.79 -26.81 -23.98
C ILE A 323 24.70 -25.84 -24.41
N VAL A 324 25.03 -24.56 -24.57
CA VAL A 324 24.03 -23.50 -24.84
C VAL A 324 24.39 -22.73 -26.11
N VAL A 325 23.38 -22.34 -26.90
CA VAL A 325 23.58 -21.45 -28.04
C VAL A 325 23.83 -20.03 -27.52
N SER A 326 24.98 -19.45 -27.86
CA SER A 326 25.42 -18.12 -27.39
C SER A 326 24.34 -17.06 -27.60
N GLY A 327 23.95 -16.37 -26.52
CA GLY A 327 22.91 -15.32 -26.54
C GLY A 327 21.46 -15.82 -26.45
N SER A 328 21.25 -17.11 -26.18
CA SER A 328 19.92 -17.70 -25.99
C SER A 328 19.82 -18.54 -24.71
N THR A 329 18.60 -18.95 -24.36
CA THR A 329 18.34 -19.96 -23.31
C THR A 329 18.23 -21.38 -23.87
N PHE A 330 18.51 -21.56 -25.17
CA PHE A 330 18.36 -22.84 -25.87
C PHE A 330 19.65 -23.65 -25.76
N GLY A 331 19.56 -24.88 -25.26
CA GLY A 331 20.71 -25.71 -24.98
C GLY A 331 20.34 -27.16 -24.69
N THR A 332 21.37 -28.01 -24.57
CA THR A 332 21.24 -29.43 -24.28
C THR A 332 22.29 -29.87 -23.26
N MET A 333 22.13 -31.07 -22.72
CA MET A 333 23.11 -31.74 -21.86
C MET A 333 23.50 -33.07 -22.51
N PRO A 334 24.79 -33.45 -22.51
CA PRO A 334 25.23 -34.73 -23.03
C PRO A 334 24.64 -35.95 -22.30
N ASP A 335 24.51 -37.07 -23.01
CA ASP A 335 24.10 -38.36 -22.46
C ASP A 335 25.20 -39.01 -21.58
N GLU A 336 24.94 -40.23 -21.07
CA GLU A 336 25.91 -40.97 -20.23
C GLU A 336 27.24 -41.27 -20.93
N ASN A 337 27.22 -41.29 -22.27
CA ASN A 337 28.38 -41.50 -23.11
C ASN A 337 29.02 -40.19 -23.57
N GLY A 338 28.50 -39.04 -23.13
CA GLY A 338 29.01 -37.71 -23.45
C GLY A 338 28.56 -37.19 -24.82
N ASN A 339 27.63 -37.84 -25.51
CA ASN A 339 27.14 -37.40 -26.80
C ASN A 339 26.03 -36.36 -26.64
N PHE A 340 26.00 -35.38 -27.54
CA PHE A 340 24.96 -34.35 -27.58
C PHE A 340 24.49 -34.11 -29.02
N GLU A 341 23.23 -33.72 -29.14
CA GLU A 341 22.60 -33.30 -30.40
C GLU A 341 21.82 -32.00 -30.13
N LEU A 342 22.06 -30.98 -30.95
CA LEU A 342 21.40 -29.67 -30.82
C LEU A 342 21.13 -29.03 -32.18
N GLN A 343 19.89 -28.56 -32.40
CA GLN A 343 19.52 -27.79 -33.58
C GLN A 343 19.75 -26.30 -33.36
N MET A 344 20.40 -25.63 -34.30
CA MET A 344 20.66 -24.19 -34.21
C MET A 344 20.88 -23.51 -35.56
N LEU A 345 20.81 -22.18 -35.55
CA LEU A 345 21.10 -21.36 -36.72
C LEU A 345 22.60 -21.36 -37.03
N GLU A 346 22.98 -21.46 -38.31
CA GLU A 346 24.38 -21.57 -38.79
C GLU A 346 25.32 -20.45 -38.32
N ARG A 347 24.78 -19.28 -37.97
CA ARG A 347 25.57 -18.12 -37.51
C ARG A 347 25.86 -18.13 -36.01
N SER A 348 25.31 -19.09 -35.27
CA SER A 348 25.40 -19.11 -33.80
C SER A 348 26.58 -19.96 -33.33
N SER A 349 27.18 -19.58 -32.20
CA SER A 349 28.25 -20.36 -31.57
C SER A 349 27.73 -21.14 -30.36
N LEU A 350 28.36 -22.26 -30.05
CA LEU A 350 28.07 -23.09 -28.90
C LEU A 350 28.95 -22.70 -27.71
N VAL A 351 28.35 -22.64 -26.53
CA VAL A 351 29.05 -22.41 -25.25
C VAL A 351 28.97 -23.68 -24.42
N PHE A 352 30.12 -24.26 -24.12
CA PHE A 352 30.27 -25.46 -23.28
C PHE A 352 30.74 -25.04 -21.89
N SER A 353 29.99 -25.39 -20.85
CA SER A 353 30.35 -25.08 -19.47
C SER A 353 30.16 -26.30 -18.56
N PHE A 354 31.15 -26.58 -17.71
CA PHE A 354 31.08 -27.65 -16.73
C PHE A 354 31.86 -27.25 -15.47
N VAL A 355 31.36 -27.65 -14.30
CA VAL A 355 31.94 -27.25 -13.00
C VAL A 355 33.40 -27.75 -12.91
N GLY A 356 34.35 -26.81 -12.73
CA GLY A 356 35.78 -27.11 -12.65
C GLY A 356 36.54 -27.09 -13.99
N PHE A 357 35.89 -26.69 -15.09
CA PHE A 357 36.48 -26.63 -16.43
C PHE A 357 36.32 -25.24 -17.05
N GLU A 358 37.22 -24.85 -17.95
CA GLU A 358 37.12 -23.57 -18.66
C GLU A 358 35.91 -23.56 -19.59
N THR A 359 35.18 -22.45 -19.61
CA THR A 359 34.06 -22.28 -20.55
C THR A 359 34.60 -22.09 -21.96
N GLN A 360 34.25 -22.99 -22.87
CA GLN A 360 34.71 -22.93 -24.26
C GLN A 360 33.58 -22.47 -25.18
N VAL A 361 33.89 -21.51 -26.06
CA VAL A 361 33.00 -21.07 -27.13
C VAL A 361 33.50 -21.64 -28.44
N VAL A 362 32.68 -22.48 -29.09
CA VAL A 362 33.07 -23.20 -30.31
C VAL A 362 32.05 -22.91 -31.42
N LYS A 363 32.55 -22.57 -32.62
CA LYS A 363 31.72 -22.49 -33.82
C LYS A 363 31.48 -23.91 -34.34
N PRO A 364 30.22 -24.35 -34.49
CA PRO A 364 29.94 -25.71 -34.90
C PRO A 364 30.32 -25.97 -36.36
N ASP A 365 30.90 -27.14 -36.63
CA ASP A 365 31.02 -27.69 -37.98
C ASP A 365 29.83 -28.62 -38.23
N PHE A 366 28.97 -28.26 -39.18
CA PHE A 366 27.75 -28.99 -39.50
C PHE A 366 27.98 -30.21 -40.39
N THR A 367 29.21 -30.44 -40.85
CA THR A 367 29.55 -31.54 -41.77
C THR A 367 30.17 -32.76 -41.08
N LYS A 368 30.59 -32.62 -39.81
CA LYS A 368 31.31 -33.66 -39.06
C LYS A 368 30.85 -33.71 -37.61
N GLU A 369 30.94 -34.89 -37.00
CA GLU A 369 30.74 -35.03 -35.56
C GLU A 369 31.88 -34.35 -34.80
N MET A 370 31.54 -33.43 -33.90
CA MET A 370 32.51 -32.64 -33.16
C MET A 370 32.92 -33.35 -31.87
N VAL A 371 34.21 -33.52 -31.62
CA VAL A 371 34.70 -33.96 -30.31
C VAL A 371 35.27 -32.77 -29.55
N ILE A 372 34.63 -32.40 -28.45
CA ILE A 372 35.02 -31.26 -27.61
C ILE A 372 35.71 -31.79 -26.36
N THR A 373 36.97 -31.41 -26.18
CA THR A 373 37.76 -31.74 -24.99
C THR A 373 37.73 -30.56 -24.03
N MET A 374 37.06 -30.72 -22.88
CA MET A 374 37.00 -29.72 -21.83
C MET A 374 38.34 -29.66 -21.09
N LYS A 375 38.98 -28.49 -21.08
CA LYS A 375 40.19 -28.23 -20.29
C LYS A 375 39.82 -27.88 -18.85
N PRO A 376 40.44 -28.50 -17.83
CA PRO A 376 40.22 -28.11 -16.44
C PRO A 376 40.59 -26.64 -16.26
N ALA A 377 39.78 -25.90 -15.48
CA ALA A 377 40.07 -24.51 -15.13
C ALA A 377 41.17 -24.50 -14.07
N ILE A 378 42.41 -24.70 -14.50
CA ILE A 378 43.57 -24.62 -13.64
C ILE A 378 43.90 -23.14 -13.48
N ILE A 379 43.42 -22.53 -12.40
CA ILE A 379 44.06 -21.32 -11.88
C ILE A 379 45.23 -21.79 -11.01
N SER A 380 46.36 -22.06 -11.63
CA SER A 380 47.63 -22.27 -10.94
C SER A 380 48.34 -20.94 -10.82
N ILE A 381 48.58 -20.52 -9.58
CA ILE A 381 49.83 -19.85 -9.22
C ILE A 381 50.70 -20.98 -8.65
N ASP A 382 51.83 -21.24 -9.32
CA ASP A 382 52.78 -22.25 -8.90
C ASP A 382 53.42 -21.91 -7.54
N ALA A 383 53.30 -22.82 -6.59
CA ALA A 383 54.42 -23.31 -5.78
C ALA A 383 54.08 -24.67 -5.18
N VAL A 384 54.96 -25.63 -5.47
CA VAL A 384 54.92 -27.07 -5.16
C VAL A 384 54.85 -27.36 -3.65
N GLY A 385 54.05 -28.36 -3.25
CA GLY A 385 54.30 -29.10 -1.99
C GLY A 385 53.11 -29.76 -1.29
N ASN A 386 52.88 -31.04 -1.61
CA ASN A 386 52.26 -32.11 -0.81
C ASN A 386 50.80 -32.05 -0.29
N ALA A 387 50.02 -32.94 -0.92
CA ALA A 387 48.93 -33.79 -0.44
C ALA A 387 48.55 -33.79 1.06
N ALA A 388 47.26 -33.52 1.32
CA ALA A 388 46.41 -34.42 2.12
C ALA A 388 44.92 -34.09 1.90
N SER A 389 44.17 -35.08 1.40
CA SER A 389 42.71 -35.10 1.35
C SER A 389 42.09 -34.91 2.74
N LYS A 390 41.17 -33.94 2.90
CA LYS A 390 40.11 -33.98 3.92
C LYS A 390 38.81 -33.41 3.37
N SER A 391 37.82 -34.31 3.31
CA SER A 391 36.38 -34.02 3.25
C SER A 391 35.98 -33.06 4.38
N GLU A 392 35.36 -31.92 4.05
CA GLU A 392 34.74 -31.04 5.04
C GLU A 392 33.23 -30.92 4.83
N LYS A 393 32.57 -31.66 5.72
CA LYS A 393 31.18 -31.68 6.16
C LYS A 393 30.54 -30.28 6.24
N ALA A 394 29.30 -30.17 5.78
CA ALA A 394 28.46 -28.98 5.93
C ALA A 394 28.39 -28.51 7.41
N PRO A 395 28.41 -27.19 7.67
CA PRO A 395 28.44 -26.68 9.04
C PRO A 395 27.08 -26.91 9.73
N ASN A 396 27.10 -27.70 10.80
CA ASN A 396 25.98 -27.87 11.72
C ASN A 396 25.70 -26.56 12.48
N PRO A 397 24.43 -26.14 12.62
CA PRO A 397 24.10 -24.93 13.37
C PRO A 397 24.48 -25.06 14.84
N SER A 398 25.13 -24.03 15.37
CA SER A 398 25.83 -24.09 16.66
C SER A 398 24.98 -23.69 17.87
N LEU A 399 23.74 -23.25 17.67
CA LEU A 399 22.84 -22.83 18.76
C LEU A 399 21.40 -23.28 18.54
N VAL A 400 20.88 -24.03 19.52
CA VAL A 400 19.45 -24.39 19.61
C VAL A 400 18.88 -23.77 20.88
N PHE A 401 17.71 -23.18 20.78
CA PHE A 401 16.90 -22.69 21.89
C PHE A 401 15.56 -23.41 21.87
N ILE A 402 15.14 -23.93 23.03
CA ILE A 402 13.79 -24.48 23.23
C ILE A 402 13.12 -23.60 24.28
N ASP A 403 11.97 -23.00 23.96
CA ASP A 403 11.23 -22.05 24.81
C ASP A 403 12.12 -20.92 25.37
N GLY A 404 12.99 -20.38 24.52
CA GLY A 404 13.90 -19.29 24.89
C GLY A 404 15.09 -19.70 25.77
N LYS A 405 15.23 -20.98 26.17
CA LYS A 405 16.39 -21.52 26.90
C LYS A 405 17.37 -22.22 25.96
N LYS A 406 18.66 -21.95 26.13
CA LYS A 406 19.74 -22.60 25.35
C LYS A 406 19.72 -24.11 25.60
N SER A 407 19.67 -24.90 24.54
CA SER A 407 19.64 -26.36 24.59
C SER A 407 20.64 -26.99 23.62
N THR A 408 20.75 -28.32 23.64
CA THR A 408 21.67 -29.11 22.81
C THR A 408 20.93 -29.83 21.67
N MET A 409 21.62 -30.11 20.57
CA MET A 409 21.06 -30.88 19.43
C MET A 409 20.51 -32.25 19.85
N ALA A 410 21.10 -32.88 20.87
CA ALA A 410 20.60 -34.15 21.42
C ALA A 410 19.22 -34.02 22.07
N LYS A 411 18.94 -32.91 22.78
CA LYS A 411 17.63 -32.64 23.36
C LYS A 411 16.58 -32.26 22.31
N MET A 412 16.99 -31.59 21.23
CA MET A 412 16.11 -31.28 20.09
C MET A 412 15.59 -32.55 19.41
N ASN A 413 16.47 -33.52 19.17
CA ASN A 413 16.11 -34.79 18.51
C ASN A 413 15.26 -35.73 19.39
N GLN A 414 15.07 -35.40 20.67
CA GLN A 414 14.23 -36.14 21.63
C GLN A 414 12.86 -35.49 21.86
N ILE A 415 12.55 -34.36 21.22
CA ILE A 415 11.24 -33.72 21.30
C ILE A 415 10.26 -34.48 20.42
N ASP A 416 9.11 -34.84 20.98
CA ASP A 416 7.96 -35.34 20.23
C ASP A 416 7.44 -34.27 19.24
N PRO A 417 7.43 -34.52 17.92
CA PRO A 417 6.96 -33.57 16.91
C PRO A 417 5.54 -33.04 17.17
N ALA A 418 4.67 -33.81 17.83
CA ALA A 418 3.28 -33.40 18.12
C ALA A 418 3.19 -32.22 19.11
N LYS A 419 4.22 -32.01 19.93
CA LYS A 419 4.29 -30.99 20.99
C LYS A 419 4.96 -29.68 20.56
N ILE A 420 5.41 -29.59 19.31
CA ILE A 420 6.06 -28.38 18.77
C ILE A 420 4.99 -27.41 18.27
N GLU A 421 5.05 -26.16 18.72
CA GLU A 421 4.18 -25.07 18.25
C GLU A 421 4.77 -24.40 17.01
N ASN A 422 6.05 -24.05 17.06
CA ASN A 422 6.74 -23.35 15.98
C ASN A 422 8.25 -23.66 15.99
N VAL A 423 8.87 -23.74 14.81
CA VAL A 423 10.33 -23.82 14.63
C VAL A 423 10.76 -22.67 13.73
N ASN A 424 11.58 -21.77 14.27
CA ASN A 424 12.12 -20.64 13.55
C ASN A 424 13.65 -20.74 13.46
N VAL A 425 14.21 -20.52 12.28
CA VAL A 425 15.66 -20.59 12.05
C VAL A 425 16.17 -19.22 11.66
N LEU A 426 16.97 -18.61 12.55
CA LEU A 426 17.66 -17.36 12.25
C LEU A 426 19.01 -17.68 11.61
N LYS A 427 19.30 -17.03 10.48
CA LYS A 427 20.59 -17.12 9.78
C LYS A 427 21.22 -15.73 9.67
N ASP A 428 22.54 -15.72 9.48
CA ASP A 428 23.33 -14.54 9.13
C ASP A 428 23.09 -13.33 10.07
N LYS A 429 22.85 -12.15 9.48
CA LYS A 429 22.77 -10.87 10.19
C LYS A 429 21.77 -10.86 11.35
N LYS A 430 20.59 -11.48 11.17
CA LYS A 430 19.52 -11.52 12.19
C LYS A 430 19.88 -12.38 13.41
N ALA A 431 20.66 -13.45 13.21
CA ALA A 431 21.14 -14.30 14.30
C ALA A 431 22.27 -13.63 15.09
N ILE A 432 23.18 -12.94 14.38
CA ILE A 432 24.31 -12.22 14.98
C ILE A 432 23.85 -10.99 15.75
N GLU A 433 22.86 -10.25 15.25
CA GLU A 433 22.28 -9.08 15.91
C GLU A 433 21.62 -9.43 17.25
N LYS A 434 20.94 -10.59 17.32
CA LYS A 434 20.20 -11.02 18.52
C LYS A 434 21.03 -11.87 19.51
N TYR A 435 21.96 -12.70 19.03
CA TYR A 435 22.71 -13.66 19.85
C TYR A 435 24.25 -13.47 19.80
N GLY A 436 24.71 -12.38 19.19
CA GLY A 436 26.12 -12.02 19.10
C GLY A 436 26.96 -13.04 18.31
N LYS A 437 28.26 -13.09 18.58
CA LYS A 437 29.23 -13.98 17.91
C LYS A 437 28.85 -15.48 17.96
N LYS A 438 28.02 -15.89 18.93
CA LYS A 438 27.60 -17.29 19.09
C LYS A 438 26.55 -17.71 18.04
N GLY A 439 25.82 -16.77 17.43
CA GLY A 439 24.81 -17.01 16.39
C GLY A 439 25.34 -17.09 14.95
N LYS A 440 26.66 -16.99 14.74
CA LYS A 440 27.30 -16.92 13.41
C LYS A 440 26.96 -18.13 12.50
N ASN A 441 26.72 -19.29 13.10
CA ASN A 441 26.39 -20.53 12.36
C ASN A 441 24.88 -20.81 12.32
N GLY A 442 24.04 -19.79 12.54
CA GLY A 442 22.58 -19.94 12.60
C GLY A 442 22.07 -20.38 13.97
N VAL A 443 20.85 -19.97 14.31
CA VAL A 443 20.17 -20.23 15.58
C VAL A 443 18.82 -20.86 15.30
N ILE A 444 18.58 -22.06 15.84
CA ILE A 444 17.27 -22.73 15.78
C ILE A 444 16.51 -22.37 17.06
N LEU A 445 15.31 -21.82 16.91
CA LEU A 445 14.37 -21.48 17.97
C LEU A 445 13.17 -22.40 17.86
N ILE A 446 12.97 -23.26 18.84
CA ILE A 446 11.84 -24.17 18.93
C ILE A 446 10.96 -23.68 20.07
N THR A 447 9.70 -23.40 19.77
CA THR A 447 8.68 -23.12 20.79
C THR A 447 7.82 -24.37 20.92
N LEU A 448 7.75 -24.91 22.13
CA LEU A 448 6.85 -26.01 22.47
C LEU A 448 5.48 -25.45 22.83
N LYS A 449 4.43 -26.22 22.52
CA LYS A 449 3.09 -25.94 23.03
C LYS A 449 3.14 -26.15 24.55
N ASN A 450 3.33 -25.09 25.32
CA ASN A 450 3.24 -25.16 26.77
C ASN A 450 1.90 -24.62 27.24
N ASP A 451 1.19 -25.48 27.95
CA ASP A 451 0.24 -25.09 28.99
C ASP A 451 0.95 -24.10 29.93
N ASP A 452 0.39 -22.89 29.98
CA ASP A 452 1.03 -21.62 30.32
C ASP A 452 1.38 -21.44 31.83
N PRO A 453 2.62 -21.03 32.20
CA PRO A 453 2.92 -20.49 33.53
C PRO A 453 2.99 -18.95 33.58
N THR A 454 2.70 -18.24 32.49
CA THR A 454 2.36 -16.81 32.56
C THR A 454 0.90 -16.65 32.95
N LYS A 455 0.63 -16.45 34.24
CA LYS A 455 -0.67 -15.89 34.64
C LYS A 455 -0.76 -14.44 34.16
N THR A 456 -1.07 -14.24 32.88
CA THR A 456 -1.86 -13.07 32.49
C THR A 456 -3.20 -13.20 33.17
N ILE A 457 -3.38 -12.52 34.30
CA ILE A 457 -4.71 -12.38 34.88
C ILE A 457 -5.46 -11.41 33.97
N LYS A 458 -6.22 -11.95 33.02
CA LYS A 458 -7.27 -11.19 32.34
C LYS A 458 -8.36 -10.96 33.37
N LEU A 459 -8.28 -9.86 34.11
CA LEU A 459 -9.34 -9.43 35.02
C LEU A 459 -10.53 -8.97 34.17
N GLN A 460 -11.53 -9.82 34.03
CA GLN A 460 -12.89 -9.36 33.75
C GLN A 460 -13.48 -8.85 35.06
N SER A 461 -13.23 -7.57 35.39
CA SER A 461 -13.94 -6.92 36.47
C SER A 461 -14.11 -5.44 36.17
N ASN A 462 -15.36 -4.97 36.19
CA ASN A 462 -15.75 -3.55 36.11
C ASN A 462 -15.47 -2.79 37.43
N SER A 463 -14.44 -3.20 38.20
CA SER A 463 -14.10 -2.58 39.48
C SER A 463 -12.88 -1.66 39.31
N PRO A 464 -12.84 -0.49 39.97
CA PRO A 464 -11.67 0.39 39.93
C PRO A 464 -10.41 -0.34 40.42
N LEU A 465 -9.28 -0.09 39.75
CA LEU A 465 -7.99 -0.64 40.15
C LEU A 465 -7.61 -0.07 41.51
N ASN A 466 -7.48 -0.94 42.50
CA ASN A 466 -7.00 -0.57 43.82
C ASN A 466 -5.61 -1.18 44.01
N PHE A 467 -4.57 -0.41 43.72
CA PHE A 467 -3.23 -0.67 44.26
C PHE A 467 -3.33 -0.38 45.76
N GLY A 468 -3.78 -1.37 46.53
CA GLY A 468 -3.90 -1.24 47.97
C GLY A 468 -2.58 -0.76 48.58
N ASP A 469 -2.66 -0.08 49.72
CA ASP A 469 -1.50 0.36 50.51
C ASP A 469 -0.70 -0.87 51.02
N ALA A 470 0.00 -1.54 50.12
CA ALA A 470 0.85 -2.67 50.39
C ALA A 470 2.18 -2.16 50.96
N ASN A 471 2.10 -1.53 52.13
CA ASN A 471 3.26 -1.20 52.95
C ASN A 471 3.71 -2.45 53.72
N ILE A 472 3.97 -3.54 53.00
CA ILE A 472 4.52 -4.76 53.58
C ILE A 472 6.04 -4.61 53.48
N PHE A 473 6.66 -4.12 54.57
CA PHE A 473 8.10 -3.84 54.73
C PHE A 473 8.68 -2.57 54.07
N GLY A 474 7.88 -1.53 53.81
CA GLY A 474 8.39 -0.23 53.32
C GLY A 474 8.90 -0.22 51.88
N MET A 475 8.57 -1.26 51.10
CA MET A 475 8.99 -1.42 49.71
C MET A 475 7.81 -1.15 48.77
N GLN A 476 7.71 0.06 48.23
CA GLN A 476 6.73 0.41 47.20
C GLN A 476 7.33 0.27 45.79
N PRO A 477 6.63 -0.39 44.85
CA PRO A 477 7.07 -0.45 43.46
C PRO A 477 6.89 0.91 42.76
N LEU A 478 7.75 1.20 41.79
CA LEU A 478 7.66 2.40 40.96
C LEU A 478 6.56 2.23 39.90
N ILE A 479 5.58 3.13 39.83
CA ILE A 479 4.49 3.07 38.85
C ILE A 479 4.74 4.06 37.72
N ILE A 480 4.63 3.58 36.48
CA ILE A 480 4.85 4.35 35.25
C ILE A 480 3.64 4.21 34.35
N VAL A 481 3.06 5.33 33.94
CA VAL A 481 1.89 5.40 33.05
C VAL A 481 2.31 6.12 31.78
N ASP A 482 2.21 5.46 30.63
CA ASP A 482 2.59 6.01 29.31
C ASP A 482 4.00 6.62 29.27
N GLY A 483 4.94 6.02 30.01
CA GLY A 483 6.33 6.48 30.11
C GLY A 483 6.59 7.58 31.15
N VAL A 484 5.57 8.04 31.88
CA VAL A 484 5.70 9.06 32.94
C VAL A 484 5.55 8.43 34.33
N VAL A 485 6.44 8.78 35.26
CA VAL A 485 6.36 8.33 36.67
C VAL A 485 5.11 8.92 37.33
N SER A 486 4.24 8.06 37.86
CA SER A 486 2.97 8.47 38.46
C SER A 486 2.89 8.05 39.93
N LYS A 487 2.25 8.87 40.77
CA LYS A 487 1.97 8.53 42.17
C LYS A 487 0.83 7.50 42.24
N THR A 488 0.85 6.63 43.23
CA THR A 488 -0.15 5.54 43.41
C THR A 488 -1.59 6.02 43.36
N GLN A 489 -1.89 7.19 43.93
CA GLN A 489 -3.23 7.80 43.90
C GLN A 489 -3.69 8.18 42.49
N ASN A 490 -2.77 8.62 41.63
CA ASN A 490 -3.08 8.99 40.24
C ASN A 490 -3.21 7.75 39.35
N ALA A 491 -2.48 6.67 39.66
CA ALA A 491 -2.59 5.39 38.96
C ALA A 491 -3.91 4.65 39.29
N ASN A 492 -4.43 4.79 40.51
CA ASN A 492 -5.73 4.24 40.93
C ASN A 492 -6.92 4.91 40.22
N ASN A 493 -6.76 6.15 39.74
CA ASN A 493 -7.81 6.93 39.08
C ASN A 493 -7.89 6.69 37.56
N ILE A 494 -7.09 5.77 37.00
CA ILE A 494 -7.13 5.45 35.57
C ILE A 494 -8.34 4.54 35.32
N PRO A 495 -9.29 4.93 34.45
CA PRO A 495 -10.43 4.08 34.13
C PRO A 495 -9.96 2.77 33.47
N PRO A 496 -10.39 1.59 33.96
CA PRO A 496 -9.90 0.30 33.47
C PRO A 496 -10.04 0.09 31.96
N GLU A 497 -11.07 0.68 31.34
CA GLU A 497 -11.36 0.61 29.92
C GLU A 497 -10.31 1.28 29.03
N THR A 498 -9.58 2.25 29.59
CA THR A 498 -8.53 3.01 28.90
C THR A 498 -7.18 2.30 28.88
N ILE A 499 -7.02 1.23 29.66
CA ILE A 499 -5.75 0.52 29.78
C ILE A 499 -5.61 -0.49 28.63
N GLU A 500 -4.49 -0.38 27.91
CA GLU A 500 -4.10 -1.32 26.87
C GLU A 500 -3.37 -2.52 27.46
N SER A 501 -2.43 -2.29 28.37
CA SER A 501 -1.69 -3.35 29.05
C SER A 501 -1.08 -2.90 30.38
N ILE A 502 -0.86 -3.86 31.28
CA ILE A 502 -0.10 -3.68 32.53
C ILE A 502 1.04 -4.70 32.53
N SER A 503 2.27 -4.22 32.66
CA SER A 503 3.49 -5.04 32.72
C SER A 503 4.22 -4.82 34.05
N VAL A 504 4.67 -5.91 34.69
CA VAL A 504 5.40 -5.83 35.95
C VAL A 504 6.84 -6.29 35.74
N LEU A 505 7.80 -5.38 35.95
CA LEU A 505 9.23 -5.69 35.95
C LEU A 505 9.69 -5.95 37.39
N LYS A 506 10.45 -7.03 37.58
CA LYS A 506 11.02 -7.43 38.87
C LYS A 506 12.55 -7.52 38.79
N ASP A 507 13.20 -7.34 39.92
CA ASP A 507 14.62 -7.59 40.13
C ASP A 507 15.55 -6.80 39.17
N GLU A 508 16.50 -7.50 38.53
CA GLU A 508 17.53 -6.95 37.66
C GLU A 508 16.95 -6.24 36.41
N SER A 509 15.77 -6.66 35.94
CA SER A 509 15.10 -6.05 34.79
C SER A 509 14.56 -4.64 35.07
N ALA A 510 14.13 -4.39 36.31
CA ALA A 510 13.60 -3.10 36.75
C ALA A 510 14.73 -2.10 37.04
N THR A 511 15.78 -2.54 37.71
CA THR A 511 16.94 -1.72 38.08
C THR A 511 17.81 -1.32 36.88
N LYS A 512 17.86 -2.15 35.83
CA LYS A 512 18.60 -1.83 34.59
C LYS A 512 18.01 -0.64 33.82
N VAL A 513 16.69 -0.42 33.90
CA VAL A 513 15.99 0.63 33.15
C VAL A 513 15.72 1.86 34.03
N TYR A 514 15.41 1.66 35.31
CA TYR A 514 14.96 2.74 36.20
C TYR A 514 15.89 3.00 37.41
N GLY A 515 17.08 2.39 37.41
CA GLY A 515 18.09 2.58 38.44
C GLY A 515 17.62 2.18 39.83
N ASP A 516 18.14 2.85 40.87
CA ASP A 516 17.82 2.56 42.27
C ASP A 516 16.32 2.68 42.60
N LYS A 517 15.58 3.48 41.84
CA LYS A 517 14.12 3.65 42.01
C LYS A 517 13.33 2.40 41.60
N GLY A 518 13.91 1.51 40.82
CA GLY A 518 13.32 0.24 40.39
C GLY A 518 13.65 -0.95 41.29
N LYS A 519 14.40 -0.77 42.40
CA LYS A 519 14.81 -1.87 43.30
C LYS A 519 13.65 -2.66 43.89
N ASN A 520 12.51 -2.00 44.08
CA ASN A 520 11.30 -2.60 44.64
C ASN A 520 10.31 -3.05 43.55
N GLY A 521 10.78 -3.18 42.30
CA GLY A 521 9.96 -3.52 41.13
C GLY A 521 9.32 -2.29 40.46
N VAL A 522 8.91 -2.44 39.19
CA VAL A 522 8.30 -1.39 38.39
C VAL A 522 7.03 -1.91 37.73
N ILE A 523 5.94 -1.16 37.82
CA ILE A 523 4.67 -1.44 37.15
C ILE A 523 4.50 -0.44 36.00
N LEU A 524 4.46 -0.94 34.76
CA LEU A 524 4.21 -0.14 33.56
C LEU A 524 2.76 -0.31 33.13
N ILE A 525 2.05 0.80 33.00
CA ILE A 525 0.68 0.87 32.50
C ILE A 525 0.72 1.62 31.17
N THR A 526 0.26 0.99 30.11
CA THR A 526 0.11 1.61 28.79
C THR A 526 -1.37 1.83 28.52
N THR A 527 -1.77 3.04 28.15
CA THR A 527 -3.15 3.37 27.78
C THR A 527 -3.37 3.30 26.28
N LYS A 528 -4.61 3.03 25.86
CA LYS A 528 -4.99 3.01 24.45
C LYS A 528 -4.82 4.41 23.86
N LYS A 529 -4.10 4.51 22.73
CA LYS A 529 -3.86 5.77 21.99
C LYS A 529 -5.15 6.60 21.85
N GLY A 530 -5.18 7.77 22.49
CA GLY A 530 -6.31 8.71 22.47
C GLY A 530 -7.04 8.91 23.82
N ALA A 531 -6.66 8.20 24.89
CA ALA A 531 -7.32 8.30 26.19
C ALA A 531 -6.70 9.32 27.18
N SER A 532 -5.50 9.84 26.93
CA SER A 532 -4.83 10.82 27.81
C SER A 532 -4.87 12.22 27.20
N ALA A 533 -6.05 12.82 27.20
CA ALA A 533 -6.24 14.25 26.99
C ALA A 533 -7.27 14.78 28.00
N SER A 534 -6.88 14.88 29.26
CA SER A 534 -7.51 15.82 30.18
C SER A 534 -6.67 16.01 31.45
N GLN A 535 -5.98 17.16 31.52
CA GLN A 535 -6.00 18.04 32.70
C GLN A 535 -5.33 19.37 32.32
N ASN A 536 -6.04 20.16 31.54
CA ASN A 536 -6.06 21.62 31.58
C ASN A 536 -7.06 22.07 30.51
N THR A 537 -8.35 22.11 30.87
CA THR A 537 -9.32 22.83 30.04
C THR A 537 -9.01 24.33 30.18
N PRO A 538 -8.62 25.03 29.11
CA PRO A 538 -8.58 26.49 29.14
C PRO A 538 -9.98 26.98 29.50
N ILE A 539 -10.07 27.98 30.38
CA ILE A 539 -11.34 28.65 30.62
C ILE A 539 -11.67 29.42 29.34
N ASP A 540 -12.71 29.00 28.63
CA ASP A 540 -13.27 29.73 27.49
C ASP A 540 -13.82 31.07 27.98
N VAL A 541 -13.04 32.14 27.83
CA VAL A 541 -13.52 33.51 28.06
C VAL A 541 -14.00 34.07 26.73
N LYS A 542 -15.31 33.99 26.50
CA LYS A 542 -15.97 34.61 25.34
C LYS A 542 -16.14 36.11 25.61
N VAL A 543 -15.31 36.95 24.99
CA VAL A 543 -15.45 38.41 25.04
C VAL A 543 -16.63 38.83 24.16
N THR A 544 -17.72 39.31 24.76
CA THR A 544 -18.97 39.66 24.06
C THR A 544 -19.04 41.13 23.61
N GLY A 545 -18.01 41.94 23.85
CA GLY A 545 -17.91 43.31 23.37
C GLY A 545 -16.96 44.19 24.18
N TYR A 546 -16.66 45.39 23.68
CA TYR A 546 -15.98 46.46 24.41
C TYR A 546 -17.01 47.36 25.07
N ALA A 547 -16.90 47.60 26.37
CA ALA A 547 -17.68 48.62 27.05
C ALA A 547 -17.05 49.99 26.73
N ASN A 548 -17.83 50.89 26.12
CA ASN A 548 -17.50 52.31 26.12
C ASN A 548 -17.89 52.88 27.49
N ASP A 549 -16.92 53.41 28.23
CA ASP A 549 -17.15 54.14 29.47
C ASP A 549 -17.88 55.46 29.20
N GLN A 550 -19.21 55.38 29.10
CA GLN A 550 -20.14 56.49 29.28
C GLN A 550 -21.47 55.90 29.80
N ASN A 551 -21.48 55.43 31.05
CA ASN A 551 -22.60 55.63 32.00
C ASN A 551 -22.39 54.76 33.26
N GLU A 552 -22.34 55.43 34.39
CA GLU A 552 -22.39 54.83 35.72
C GLU A 552 -23.74 54.14 35.98
N ASN A 553 -23.69 53.14 36.85
CA ASN A 553 -24.80 52.42 37.49
C ASN A 553 -25.48 51.30 36.69
N THR A 554 -24.90 50.09 36.79
CA THR A 554 -25.70 48.91 37.12
C THR A 554 -24.85 47.83 37.79
N SER A 555 -25.09 47.64 39.08
CA SER A 555 -24.59 46.49 39.84
C SER A 555 -25.34 45.23 39.43
N THR A 556 -24.67 44.30 38.77
CA THR A 556 -25.00 42.87 38.84
C THR A 556 -23.74 42.05 39.07
N ASN A 557 -23.88 41.06 39.97
CA ASN A 557 -22.82 40.31 40.61
C ASN A 557 -22.01 39.43 39.62
N ASN A 558 -20.70 39.30 39.89
CA ASN A 558 -19.71 38.40 39.27
C ASN A 558 -19.26 38.70 37.82
N GLY A 559 -19.11 39.96 37.44
CA GLY A 559 -18.40 40.36 36.21
C GLY A 559 -16.92 40.67 36.44
N VAL A 560 -16.01 39.99 35.72
CA VAL A 560 -14.58 40.34 35.65
C VAL A 560 -14.43 41.77 35.14
N LYS A 561 -13.83 42.65 35.94
CA LYS A 561 -13.52 44.03 35.54
C LYS A 561 -12.30 44.04 34.63
N ILE A 562 -12.50 44.28 33.34
CA ILE A 562 -11.41 44.51 32.37
C ILE A 562 -11.04 45.99 32.44
N ARG A 563 -9.89 46.31 33.04
CA ARG A 563 -9.30 47.65 32.92
C ARG A 563 -8.66 47.78 31.53
N SER A 564 -9.18 48.67 30.71
CA SER A 564 -8.48 49.17 29.52
C SER A 564 -7.12 49.74 29.98
N ALA A 565 -6.03 49.26 29.38
CA ALA A 565 -4.70 49.79 29.64
C ALA A 565 -4.63 51.20 29.04
N GLY A 566 -4.90 52.21 29.86
CA GLY A 566 -4.71 53.61 29.52
C GLY A 566 -3.29 53.84 29.01
N THR A 567 -3.19 54.42 27.82
CA THR A 567 -1.96 54.85 27.18
C THR A 567 -1.38 56.03 27.95
N SER A 568 -0.69 55.76 29.06
CA SER A 568 -0.01 56.80 29.83
C SER A 568 1.15 56.19 30.64
N GLY A 569 2.37 56.30 30.11
CA GLY A 569 3.59 56.25 30.92
C GLY A 569 4.43 54.99 30.82
N THR A 570 5.55 55.12 30.09
CA THR A 570 6.86 54.49 30.34
C THR A 570 6.93 52.95 30.47
N GLY A 571 7.35 52.30 29.37
CA GLY A 571 8.37 51.24 29.42
C GLY A 571 7.93 49.77 29.38
N ASN A 572 6.68 49.43 29.71
CA ASN A 572 6.26 48.03 29.85
C ASN A 572 5.02 47.66 29.01
N THR A 573 5.08 47.93 27.70
CA THR A 573 4.08 47.40 26.77
C THR A 573 4.45 45.98 26.34
N PRO A 574 3.53 45.01 26.45
CA PRO A 574 3.76 43.67 25.94
C PRO A 574 3.82 43.70 24.41
N ILE A 575 4.64 42.82 23.84
CA ILE A 575 4.77 42.68 22.39
C ILE A 575 3.60 41.85 21.85
N ILE A 576 3.02 42.23 20.71
CA ILE A 576 1.87 41.54 20.13
C ILE A 576 2.29 40.76 18.88
N TYR A 577 1.97 39.48 18.85
CA TYR A 577 2.08 38.61 17.68
C TYR A 577 0.69 38.26 17.16
N LYS A 578 0.45 38.41 15.86
CA LYS A 578 -0.75 37.93 15.17
C LYS A 578 -0.35 36.81 14.22
N ASP A 579 -0.90 35.62 14.41
CA ASP A 579 -0.64 34.43 13.57
C ASP A 579 0.87 34.13 13.40
N GLY A 580 1.65 34.36 14.45
CA GLY A 580 3.11 34.18 14.46
C GLY A 580 3.93 35.34 13.87
N LEU A 581 3.29 36.41 13.38
CA LEU A 581 3.94 37.62 12.87
C LEU A 581 3.92 38.74 13.92
N LEU A 582 5.06 39.42 14.08
CA LEU A 582 5.21 40.56 14.98
C LEU A 582 4.47 41.79 14.42
N LEU A 583 3.57 42.38 15.22
CA LEU A 583 2.87 43.61 14.86
C LEU A 583 3.65 44.82 15.38
N GLU A 584 4.52 45.38 14.55
CA GLU A 584 5.44 46.44 15.01
C GLU A 584 4.78 47.83 15.12
N ASN A 585 3.62 48.11 14.50
CA ASN A 585 3.04 49.47 14.50
C ASN A 585 1.51 49.54 14.24
N THR A 586 0.75 48.50 14.55
CA THR A 586 -0.70 48.46 14.28
C THR A 586 -1.48 48.56 15.59
N LYS A 587 -2.50 49.43 15.65
CA LYS A 587 -3.35 49.54 16.83
C LYS A 587 -4.15 48.25 16.97
N LEU A 588 -4.34 47.78 18.21
CA LEU A 588 -5.16 46.59 18.49
C LEU A 588 -6.60 46.72 17.94
N GLU A 589 -7.04 47.97 17.72
CA GLU A 589 -8.30 48.39 17.10
C GLU A 589 -8.49 47.89 15.66
N ASP A 590 -7.41 47.59 14.93
CA ASP A 590 -7.47 47.16 13.52
C ASP A 590 -7.73 45.65 13.35
N ILE A 591 -7.78 44.90 14.46
CA ILE A 591 -8.07 43.46 14.44
C ILE A 591 -9.57 43.27 14.64
N ASP A 592 -10.26 42.76 13.60
CA ASP A 592 -11.68 42.42 13.72
C ASP A 592 -11.87 41.34 14.80
N PRO A 593 -12.61 41.65 15.90
CA PRO A 593 -12.84 40.71 16.99
C PRO A 593 -13.51 39.40 16.55
N LYS A 594 -14.27 39.41 15.46
CA LYS A 594 -14.95 38.21 14.93
C LYS A 594 -13.98 37.22 14.29
N THR A 595 -12.78 37.67 13.93
CA THR A 595 -11.75 36.84 13.29
C THR A 595 -10.79 36.22 14.31
N ILE A 596 -10.86 36.59 15.59
CA ILE A 596 -9.94 36.07 16.61
C ILE A 596 -10.41 34.67 17.06
N GLU A 597 -9.59 33.65 16.81
CA GLU A 597 -9.79 32.27 17.27
C GLU A 597 -9.37 32.14 18.74
N SER A 598 -8.21 32.68 19.10
CA SER A 598 -7.72 32.67 20.48
C SER A 598 -6.75 33.83 20.74
N MET A 599 -6.65 34.23 22.00
CA MET A 599 -5.64 35.18 22.47
C MET A 599 -4.96 34.59 23.70
N SER A 600 -3.63 34.49 23.66
CA SER A 600 -2.80 33.98 24.75
C SER A 600 -1.86 35.05 25.25
N VAL A 601 -1.75 35.22 26.57
CA VAL A 601 -0.82 36.17 27.18
C VAL A 601 0.28 35.39 27.88
N LEU A 602 1.50 35.49 27.36
CA LEU A 602 2.71 34.94 27.95
C LEU A 602 3.40 35.99 28.82
N LYS A 603 3.86 35.58 29.99
CA LYS A 603 4.60 36.43 30.94
C LYS A 603 5.88 35.75 31.38
N ASP A 604 6.82 36.56 31.85
CA ASP A 604 8.04 36.15 32.55
C ASP A 604 8.82 35.04 31.80
N GLU A 605 9.12 33.94 32.48
CA GLU A 605 9.97 32.85 32.00
C GLU A 605 9.42 32.18 30.73
N MET A 606 8.10 32.07 30.57
CA MET A 606 7.50 31.46 29.37
C MET A 606 7.66 32.36 28.13
N ALA A 607 7.49 33.67 28.30
CA ALA A 607 7.69 34.64 27.22
C ALA A 607 9.16 34.72 26.81
N ILE A 608 10.08 34.70 27.79
CA ILE A 608 11.53 34.71 27.55
C ILE A 608 11.98 33.41 26.88
N LYS A 609 11.45 32.25 27.30
CA LYS A 609 11.80 30.95 26.70
C LYS A 609 11.41 30.85 25.22
N LYS A 610 10.28 31.45 24.82
CA LYS A 610 9.76 31.37 23.44
C LYS A 610 10.23 32.51 22.55
N TYR A 611 10.36 33.73 23.07
CA TYR A 611 10.68 34.94 22.30
C TYR A 611 11.99 35.63 22.69
N GLY A 612 12.77 35.04 23.59
CA GLY A 612 14.04 35.58 24.06
C GLY A 612 13.88 36.89 24.86
N GLU A 613 14.90 37.72 24.83
CA GLU A 613 14.96 39.03 25.51
C GLU A 613 13.77 39.95 25.16
N LYS A 614 13.21 39.82 23.96
CA LYS A 614 12.04 40.59 23.51
C LYS A 614 10.78 40.27 24.34
N GLY A 615 10.68 39.07 24.90
CA GLY A 615 9.54 38.63 25.71
C GLY A 615 9.55 39.12 27.16
N LYS A 616 10.57 39.86 27.60
CA LYS A 616 10.72 40.29 29.01
C LYS A 616 9.55 41.10 29.55
N ASN A 617 8.90 41.88 28.68
CA ASN A 617 7.77 42.73 29.06
C ASN A 617 6.40 42.06 28.77
N GLY A 618 6.39 40.75 28.56
CA GLY A 618 5.22 39.95 28.21
C GLY A 618 4.94 39.94 26.70
N VAL A 619 4.28 38.87 26.24
CA VAL A 619 3.89 38.68 24.84
C VAL A 619 2.40 38.34 24.76
N ILE A 620 1.68 38.99 23.85
CA ILE A 620 0.30 38.66 23.51
C ILE A 620 0.31 37.95 22.15
N GLU A 621 -0.08 36.68 22.10
CA GLU A 621 -0.29 35.92 20.88
C GLU A 621 -1.77 35.94 20.51
N ILE A 622 -2.09 36.42 19.31
CA ILE A 622 -3.44 36.45 18.74
C ILE A 622 -3.45 35.47 17.57
N THR A 623 -4.30 34.46 17.64
CA THR A 623 -4.54 33.52 16.53
C THR A 623 -5.87 33.89 15.88
N THR A 624 -5.90 34.03 14.56
CA THR A 624 -7.11 34.32 13.80
C THR A 624 -7.63 33.11 13.02
N THR A 625 -8.93 33.11 12.76
CA THR A 625 -9.63 32.08 11.97
C THR A 625 -9.32 32.17 10.47
N GLU A 626 -8.74 33.28 10.02
CA GLU A 626 -8.46 33.58 8.61
C GLU A 626 -7.02 33.20 8.22
N LYS A 627 -6.83 31.94 7.82
CA LYS A 627 -5.50 31.45 7.39
C LYS A 627 -5.20 31.79 5.93
N PRO A 628 -3.92 32.10 5.59
CA PRO A 628 -3.50 32.26 4.20
C PRO A 628 -3.61 30.93 3.43
N LEU A 629 -3.79 31.03 2.12
CA LEU A 629 -3.83 29.87 1.22
C LEU A 629 -2.41 29.35 0.97
N TYR A 630 -2.15 28.07 1.26
CA TYR A 630 -0.85 27.46 0.95
C TYR A 630 -0.92 26.72 -0.39
N VAL A 631 0.08 26.94 -1.23
CA VAL A 631 0.21 26.34 -2.56
C VAL A 631 1.60 25.68 -2.64
N VAL A 632 1.68 24.40 -2.98
CA VAL A 632 2.96 23.69 -3.16
C VAL A 632 3.07 23.27 -4.62
N ASP A 633 4.11 23.74 -5.32
CA ASP A 633 4.35 23.50 -6.75
C ASP A 633 3.10 23.73 -7.63
N GLY A 634 2.36 24.80 -7.34
CA GLY A 634 1.13 25.17 -8.06
C GLY A 634 -0.14 24.42 -7.63
N THR A 635 -0.05 23.49 -6.67
CA THR A 635 -1.20 22.75 -6.12
C THR A 635 -1.67 23.36 -4.80
N ILE A 636 -2.95 23.72 -4.72
CA ILE A 636 -3.55 24.25 -3.49
C ILE A 636 -3.64 23.15 -2.42
N MET A 637 -2.99 23.37 -1.27
CA MET A 637 -3.05 22.48 -0.12
C MET A 637 -4.39 22.64 0.60
N LYS A 638 -5.10 21.54 0.85
CA LYS A 638 -6.38 21.54 1.58
C LYS A 638 -6.17 21.01 3.00
N GLY A 639 -6.12 21.91 3.98
CA GLY A 639 -6.01 21.57 5.41
C GLY A 639 -4.74 22.12 6.06
N ASN A 640 -4.64 22.00 7.39
CA ASN A 640 -3.53 22.50 8.23
C ASN A 640 -2.20 21.72 8.06
N ASN A 641 -2.00 20.94 6.98
CA ASN A 641 -0.87 20.02 6.82
C ASN A 641 0.40 20.73 6.30
N LEU A 642 0.77 21.86 6.91
CA LEU A 642 2.07 22.49 6.65
C LEU A 642 3.21 21.73 7.36
N GLU A 643 2.88 21.01 8.43
CA GLU A 643 3.83 20.23 9.24
C GLU A 643 4.40 19.00 8.51
N ASP A 644 3.76 18.55 7.42
CA ASP A 644 4.17 17.38 6.64
C ASP A 644 5.29 17.69 5.61
N ILE A 645 5.61 18.97 5.39
CA ILE A 645 6.64 19.38 4.42
C ILE A 645 8.00 19.41 5.11
N ASP A 646 8.92 18.54 4.70
CA ASP A 646 10.31 18.57 5.19
C ASP A 646 10.99 19.90 4.76
N PRO A 647 11.46 20.74 5.70
CA PRO A 647 12.12 22.01 5.40
C PRO A 647 13.31 21.88 4.44
N ASN A 648 13.99 20.72 4.40
CA ASN A 648 15.16 20.51 3.54
C ASN A 648 14.80 20.39 2.05
N THR A 649 13.54 20.08 1.74
CA THR A 649 13.03 19.87 0.38
C THR A 649 12.54 21.16 -0.29
N ILE A 650 12.45 22.26 0.46
CA ILE A 650 11.97 23.55 -0.04
C ILE A 650 13.08 24.25 -0.86
N GLY A 651 12.76 24.63 -2.09
CA GLY A 651 13.60 25.41 -2.98
C GLY A 651 13.39 26.92 -2.82
N SER A 652 12.14 27.40 -2.88
CA SER A 652 11.77 28.80 -2.65
C SER A 652 10.38 28.95 -2.04
N ILE A 653 10.11 30.10 -1.42
CA ILE A 653 8.78 30.47 -0.88
C ILE A 653 8.45 31.89 -1.35
N ASP A 654 7.29 32.04 -2.00
CA ASP A 654 6.76 33.31 -2.49
C ASP A 654 5.47 33.67 -1.76
N VAL A 655 5.35 34.92 -1.30
CA VAL A 655 4.16 35.41 -0.59
C VAL A 655 3.42 36.43 -1.46
N LEU A 656 2.24 36.06 -1.94
CA LEU A 656 1.36 36.91 -2.73
C LEU A 656 0.30 37.54 -1.81
N LYS A 657 0.07 38.85 -1.96
CA LYS A 657 -0.87 39.61 -1.13
C LYS A 657 -1.84 40.44 -1.98
N GLY A 658 -3.04 40.68 -1.47
CA GLY A 658 -4.01 41.60 -2.09
C GLY A 658 -4.38 41.20 -3.52
N GLU A 659 -4.35 42.18 -4.43
CA GLU A 659 -4.83 42.04 -5.82
C GLU A 659 -4.10 40.96 -6.63
N THR A 660 -2.80 40.75 -6.39
CA THR A 660 -2.04 39.70 -7.10
C THR A 660 -2.47 38.29 -6.66
N ALA A 661 -2.82 38.12 -5.39
CA ALA A 661 -3.28 36.84 -4.85
C ALA A 661 -4.71 36.52 -5.32
N THR A 662 -5.60 37.51 -5.33
CA THR A 662 -6.99 37.33 -5.79
C THR A 662 -7.08 37.15 -7.30
N LYS A 663 -6.16 37.74 -8.09
CA LYS A 663 -6.10 37.54 -9.55
C LYS A 663 -5.70 36.10 -9.93
N LEU A 664 -4.76 35.48 -9.20
CA LEU A 664 -4.31 34.11 -9.48
C LEU A 664 -5.19 33.03 -8.83
N TYR A 665 -5.69 33.26 -7.60
CA TYR A 665 -6.36 32.24 -6.79
C TYR A 665 -7.82 32.58 -6.42
N GLY A 666 -8.38 33.65 -6.99
CA GLY A 666 -9.77 34.06 -6.78
C GLY A 666 -10.06 34.44 -5.33
N ASP A 667 -11.30 34.22 -4.89
CA ASP A 667 -11.74 34.50 -3.52
C ASP A 667 -10.92 33.76 -2.45
N GLN A 668 -10.30 32.63 -2.81
CA GLN A 668 -9.47 31.84 -1.89
C GLN A 668 -8.14 32.54 -1.55
N GLY A 669 -7.69 33.49 -2.37
CA GLY A 669 -6.48 34.27 -2.15
C GLY A 669 -6.69 35.58 -1.39
N LYS A 670 -7.92 35.89 -0.94
CA LYS A 670 -8.25 37.15 -0.24
C LYS A 670 -7.40 37.38 1.01
N ASN A 671 -7.05 36.29 1.70
CA ASN A 671 -6.28 36.32 2.95
C ASN A 671 -4.77 36.09 2.72
N GLY A 672 -4.30 36.29 1.48
CA GLY A 672 -2.91 36.06 1.07
C GLY A 672 -2.64 34.61 0.65
N VAL A 673 -1.63 34.41 -0.18
CA VAL A 673 -1.22 33.09 -0.70
C VAL A 673 0.28 32.90 -0.46
N VAL A 674 0.65 31.76 0.12
CA VAL A 674 2.05 31.34 0.28
C VAL A 674 2.31 30.21 -0.71
N SER A 675 3.10 30.48 -1.75
CA SER A 675 3.54 29.51 -2.75
C SER A 675 4.89 28.93 -2.36
N ILE A 676 4.98 27.63 -2.20
CA ILE A 676 6.19 26.87 -1.83
C ILE A 676 6.60 26.07 -3.06
N HIS A 677 7.84 26.23 -3.50
CA HIS A 677 8.42 25.49 -4.61
C HIS A 677 9.41 24.46 -4.08
N LEU A 678 9.24 23.17 -4.42
CA LEU A 678 10.13 22.10 -3.96
C LEU A 678 11.34 21.93 -4.88
N LYS A 679 12.44 21.42 -4.33
CA LYS A 679 13.63 21.03 -5.11
C LYS A 679 13.28 19.82 -5.98
N LYS A 680 13.35 19.95 -7.31
CA LYS A 680 13.21 18.80 -8.21
C LYS A 680 14.40 17.85 -8.05
N GLU A 681 14.14 16.60 -7.65
CA GLU A 681 15.16 15.54 -7.65
C GLU A 681 15.59 15.22 -9.08
N LYS A 682 16.89 15.14 -9.33
CA LYS A 682 17.45 14.73 -10.63
C LYS A 682 17.22 13.22 -10.80
N GLU A 683 16.69 12.81 -11.96
CA GLU A 683 16.46 11.39 -12.27
C GLU A 683 17.78 10.62 -12.31
N VAL A 684 17.87 9.53 -11.55
CA VAL A 684 19.03 8.64 -11.51
C VAL A 684 18.70 7.34 -12.23
N PHE A 685 19.45 7.04 -13.28
CA PHE A 685 19.23 5.88 -14.15
C PHE A 685 19.98 4.65 -13.64
N VAL A 686 19.46 3.46 -13.93
CA VAL A 686 20.10 2.16 -13.62
C VAL A 686 20.60 1.48 -14.89
N ILE A 687 19.93 1.70 -16.01
CA ILE A 687 20.27 1.18 -17.34
C ILE A 687 20.28 2.36 -18.30
N VAL A 688 21.36 2.51 -19.04
CA VAL A 688 21.58 3.59 -20.01
C VAL A 688 22.18 3.03 -21.30
N GLU A 689 22.16 3.82 -22.38
CA GLU A 689 22.72 3.44 -23.68
C GLU A 689 24.25 3.25 -23.59
N GLU A 690 24.95 4.16 -22.91
CA GLU A 690 26.38 4.03 -22.63
C GLU A 690 26.64 4.11 -21.11
N LEU A 691 27.24 3.06 -20.54
CA LEU A 691 27.56 3.00 -19.12
C LEU A 691 28.73 3.94 -18.75
N PRO A 692 28.75 4.49 -17.53
CA PRO A 692 29.90 5.23 -17.03
C PRO A 692 31.18 4.39 -17.09
N SER A 693 32.30 5.01 -17.46
CA SER A 693 33.61 4.35 -17.54
C SER A 693 34.69 5.10 -16.77
N PHE A 694 35.59 4.36 -16.12
CA PHE A 694 36.74 4.94 -15.44
C PHE A 694 37.72 5.54 -16.47
N PRO A 695 38.40 6.66 -16.20
CA PRO A 695 39.38 7.23 -17.12
C PRO A 695 40.50 6.22 -17.41
N GLY A 696 40.70 5.87 -18.68
CA GLY A 696 41.67 4.83 -19.08
C GLY A 696 41.15 3.39 -19.03
N GLY A 697 39.87 3.19 -18.72
CA GLY A 697 39.20 1.89 -18.78
C GLY A 697 39.39 1.02 -17.54
N ILE A 698 39.05 -0.27 -17.67
CA ILE A 698 38.98 -1.22 -16.56
C ILE A 698 40.38 -1.55 -16.01
N ASP A 699 41.40 -1.56 -16.84
CA ASP A 699 42.76 -1.92 -16.40
C ASP A 699 43.40 -0.82 -15.54
N GLU A 700 43.16 0.45 -15.88
CA GLU A 700 43.55 1.58 -15.03
C GLU A 700 42.74 1.63 -13.73
N LEU A 701 41.45 1.27 -13.77
CA LEU A 701 40.65 1.12 -12.56
C LEU A 701 41.25 0.05 -11.63
N LYS A 702 41.66 -1.10 -12.16
CA LYS A 702 42.33 -2.14 -11.37
C LYS A 702 43.66 -1.64 -10.80
N ALA A 703 44.47 -0.96 -11.60
CA ALA A 703 45.74 -0.40 -11.15
C ALA A 703 45.54 0.63 -10.03
N PHE A 704 44.56 1.53 -10.19
CA PHE A 704 44.20 2.53 -9.18
C PHE A 704 43.75 1.88 -7.87
N VAL A 705 42.87 0.88 -7.94
CA VAL A 705 42.40 0.16 -6.75
C VAL A 705 43.57 -0.52 -6.07
N THR A 706 44.41 -1.27 -6.78
CA THR A 706 45.58 -1.96 -6.20
C THR A 706 46.57 -0.99 -5.56
N ALA A 707 46.85 0.14 -6.21
CA ALA A 707 47.79 1.15 -5.67
C ALA A 707 47.26 1.85 -4.41
N ASN A 708 45.94 2.00 -4.28
CA ASN A 708 45.30 2.70 -3.17
C ASN A 708 44.74 1.77 -2.09
N LEU A 709 44.76 0.46 -2.31
CA LEU A 709 44.25 -0.56 -1.38
C LEU A 709 45.16 -0.68 -0.17
N LYS A 710 44.64 -0.38 1.02
CA LYS A 710 45.34 -0.61 2.29
C LYS A 710 44.60 -1.66 3.10
N TYR A 711 45.21 -2.82 3.25
CA TYR A 711 44.59 -3.90 4.03
C TYR A 711 44.49 -3.50 5.52
N PRO A 712 43.29 -3.47 6.11
CA PRO A 712 43.13 -3.12 7.52
C PRO A 712 43.88 -4.11 8.44
N ALA A 713 44.65 -3.59 9.40
CA ALA A 713 45.46 -4.42 10.31
C ALA A 713 44.60 -5.44 11.09
N TYR A 714 43.39 -5.06 11.49
CA TYR A 714 42.43 -5.95 12.15
C TYR A 714 42.01 -7.13 11.26
N ALA A 715 41.69 -6.87 9.98
CA ALA A 715 41.32 -7.91 9.04
C ALA A 715 42.49 -8.84 8.75
N LEU A 716 43.70 -8.29 8.67
CA LEU A 716 44.93 -9.05 8.47
C LEU A 716 45.20 -10.00 9.66
N GLU A 717 45.17 -9.48 10.89
CA GLU A 717 45.40 -10.27 12.12
C GLU A 717 44.40 -11.43 12.27
N LYS A 718 43.13 -11.18 11.93
CA LYS A 718 42.04 -12.17 12.05
C LYS A 718 41.89 -13.08 10.84
N GLY A 719 42.72 -12.88 9.82
CA GLY A 719 42.68 -13.68 8.62
C GLY A 719 41.35 -13.57 7.85
N ILE A 720 40.83 -12.36 7.69
CA ILE A 720 39.54 -12.10 7.05
C ILE A 720 39.77 -11.62 5.62
N GLN A 721 39.35 -12.41 4.63
CA GLN A 721 39.44 -12.09 3.19
C GLN A 721 38.09 -12.26 2.49
N GLY A 722 37.94 -11.69 1.29
CA GLY A 722 36.80 -11.90 0.40
C GLY A 722 36.23 -10.64 -0.24
N PRO A 723 35.13 -10.77 -1.01
CA PRO A 723 34.59 -9.69 -1.82
C PRO A 723 33.75 -8.70 -1.00
N VAL A 724 33.88 -7.42 -1.35
CA VAL A 724 33.05 -6.31 -0.86
C VAL A 724 32.47 -5.58 -2.07
N THR A 725 31.14 -5.50 -2.16
CA THR A 725 30.45 -4.76 -3.23
C THR A 725 30.00 -3.39 -2.72
N VAL A 726 30.45 -2.35 -3.42
CA VAL A 726 30.08 -0.95 -3.15
C VAL A 726 29.19 -0.46 -4.29
N GLY A 727 28.02 0.09 -3.96
CA GLY A 727 27.15 0.77 -4.91
C GLY A 727 27.31 2.29 -4.78
N PHE A 728 27.44 3.01 -5.88
CA PHE A 728 27.58 4.46 -5.92
C PHE A 728 26.89 5.03 -7.15
N THR A 729 26.72 6.35 -7.21
CA THR A 729 26.16 7.06 -8.37
C THR A 729 27.25 7.87 -9.05
N VAL A 730 27.45 7.64 -10.34
CA VAL A 730 28.27 8.53 -11.19
C VAL A 730 27.36 9.63 -11.71
N ALA A 731 27.61 10.87 -11.30
CA ALA A 731 26.83 12.03 -11.71
C ALA A 731 27.09 12.40 -13.18
N GLU A 732 26.25 13.28 -13.73
CA GLU A 732 26.38 13.82 -15.10
C GLU A 732 27.72 14.52 -15.37
N ASP A 733 28.40 15.00 -14.32
CA ASP A 733 29.73 15.62 -14.39
C ASP A 733 30.89 14.62 -14.16
N GLY A 734 30.58 13.34 -14.04
CA GLY A 734 31.53 12.27 -13.77
C GLY A 734 31.92 12.09 -12.29
N SER A 735 31.41 12.90 -11.37
CA SER A 735 31.74 12.75 -9.95
C SER A 735 31.06 11.53 -9.32
N VAL A 736 31.76 10.85 -8.41
CA VAL A 736 31.22 9.73 -7.64
C VAL A 736 30.51 10.27 -6.40
N THR A 737 29.22 9.96 -6.25
CA THR A 737 28.36 10.40 -5.14
C THR A 737 27.53 9.24 -4.59
N ASP A 738 26.96 9.39 -3.39
CA ASP A 738 26.10 8.38 -2.73
C ASP A 738 26.69 6.95 -2.60
N ALA A 739 27.99 6.84 -2.33
CA ALA A 739 28.63 5.54 -2.16
C ALA A 739 28.13 4.83 -0.88
N LYS A 740 27.67 3.59 -1.03
CA LYS A 740 27.08 2.75 0.02
C LYS A 740 27.50 1.29 -0.14
N ILE A 741 27.66 0.59 0.97
CA ILE A 741 27.98 -0.85 0.98
C ILE A 741 26.72 -1.67 0.68
N LYS A 742 26.81 -2.54 -0.34
CA LYS A 742 25.75 -3.49 -0.71
C LYS A 742 25.94 -4.84 -0.04
N SER A 743 27.17 -5.35 -0.07
CA SER A 743 27.55 -6.62 0.54
C SER A 743 29.03 -6.59 0.90
N GLY A 744 29.44 -7.37 1.90
CA GLY A 744 30.84 -7.48 2.31
C GLY A 744 31.03 -8.45 3.45
N VAL A 745 32.24 -8.99 3.57
CA VAL A 745 32.59 -10.06 4.52
C VAL A 745 32.79 -9.53 5.95
N ASP A 746 33.37 -8.32 6.10
CA ASP A 746 33.63 -7.69 7.39
C ASP A 746 33.58 -6.17 7.32
N LEU A 747 33.24 -5.52 8.45
CA LEU A 747 33.08 -4.08 8.54
C LEU A 747 34.37 -3.31 8.20
N SER A 748 35.53 -3.83 8.60
CA SER A 748 36.83 -3.17 8.35
C SER A 748 37.18 -3.14 6.86
N LEU A 749 36.93 -4.23 6.13
CA LEU A 749 37.08 -4.29 4.67
C LEU A 749 36.05 -3.40 3.96
N CYS A 750 34.82 -3.37 4.48
CA CYS A 750 33.78 -2.47 3.97
C CYS A 750 34.16 -0.99 4.09
N GLN A 751 34.74 -0.57 5.23
CA GLN A 751 35.19 0.80 5.43
C GLN A 751 36.31 1.18 4.44
N GLU A 752 37.26 0.27 4.22
CA GLU A 752 38.35 0.50 3.26
C GLU A 752 37.85 0.56 1.81
N ALA A 753 36.94 -0.35 1.43
CA ALA A 753 36.30 -0.33 0.12
C ALA A 753 35.56 0.99 -0.14
N LEU A 754 34.82 1.49 0.87
CA LEU A 754 34.10 2.75 0.80
C LEU A 754 35.06 3.95 0.64
N ARG A 755 36.19 3.93 1.35
CA ARG A 755 37.24 4.96 1.26
C ARG A 755 37.81 5.04 -0.16
N ILE A 756 38.13 3.89 -0.76
CA ILE A 756 38.69 3.81 -2.12
C ILE A 756 37.71 4.39 -3.14
N VAL A 757 36.43 3.99 -3.09
CA VAL A 757 35.39 4.48 -4.00
C VAL A 757 35.19 6.00 -3.89
N ASN A 758 35.17 6.53 -2.67
CA ASN A 758 35.05 7.98 -2.45
C ASN A 758 36.30 8.78 -2.88
N SER A 759 37.44 8.12 -3.05
CA SER A 759 38.70 8.76 -3.50
C SER A 759 38.93 8.68 -5.01
N MET A 760 37.99 8.13 -5.77
CA MET A 760 38.15 7.97 -7.21
C MET A 760 38.15 9.31 -7.96
N PRO A 761 38.94 9.45 -9.04
CA PRO A 761 38.85 10.59 -9.95
C PRO A 761 37.49 10.66 -10.64
N LYS A 762 37.23 11.77 -11.36
CA LYS A 762 36.01 11.91 -12.17
C LYS A 762 35.98 10.85 -13.28
N TRP A 763 34.86 10.15 -13.41
CA TRP A 763 34.58 9.17 -14.44
C TRP A 763 34.08 9.84 -15.72
N ASN A 764 34.13 9.10 -16.84
CA ASN A 764 33.32 9.46 -18.00
C ASN A 764 31.85 9.16 -17.64
N PRO A 765 30.94 10.15 -17.71
CA PRO A 765 29.54 9.97 -17.33
C PRO A 765 28.82 9.01 -18.29
N GLY A 766 27.77 8.36 -17.81
CA GLY A 766 26.90 7.56 -18.68
C GLY A 766 26.03 8.46 -19.57
N THR A 767 25.67 7.99 -20.76
CA THR A 767 24.87 8.76 -21.71
C THR A 767 23.54 8.08 -22.04
N GLN A 768 22.49 8.89 -22.17
CA GLN A 768 21.17 8.48 -22.63
C GLN A 768 20.70 9.47 -23.70
N ARG A 769 20.39 8.99 -24.91
CA ARG A 769 20.05 9.85 -26.05
C ARG A 769 21.12 10.91 -26.34
N GLY A 770 22.39 10.54 -26.13
CA GLY A 770 23.54 11.42 -26.31
C GLY A 770 23.74 12.51 -25.24
N MET A 771 22.93 12.54 -24.17
CA MET A 771 23.10 13.48 -23.06
C MET A 771 23.70 12.78 -21.83
N PRO A 772 24.63 13.41 -21.09
CA PRO A 772 25.16 12.84 -19.86
C PRO A 772 24.06 12.78 -18.79
N VAL A 773 23.97 11.64 -18.09
CA VAL A 773 22.96 11.40 -17.06
C VAL A 773 23.61 10.79 -15.82
N SER A 774 22.95 10.91 -14.67
CA SER A 774 23.43 10.30 -13.42
C SER A 774 23.06 8.81 -13.39
N VAL A 775 24.04 7.93 -13.17
CA VAL A 775 23.86 6.46 -13.27
C VAL A 775 24.31 5.75 -12.01
N LYS A 776 23.51 4.81 -11.50
CA LYS A 776 23.90 3.90 -10.42
C LYS A 776 24.83 2.81 -10.92
N TYR A 777 25.97 2.66 -10.26
CA TYR A 777 27.01 1.70 -10.57
C TYR A 777 27.31 0.83 -9.35
N GLU A 778 27.56 -0.46 -9.56
CA GLU A 778 27.95 -1.39 -8.49
C GLU A 778 29.31 -2.01 -8.81
N MET A 779 30.25 -1.90 -7.88
CA MET A 779 31.63 -2.35 -8.07
C MET A 779 32.05 -3.32 -6.96
N PRO A 780 32.39 -4.57 -7.31
CA PRO A 780 32.99 -5.52 -6.38
C PRO A 780 34.51 -5.30 -6.25
N ILE A 781 35.01 -5.20 -5.02
CA ILE A 781 36.43 -5.16 -4.66
C ILE A 781 36.76 -6.45 -3.89
N ASN A 782 37.72 -7.24 -4.37
CA ASN A 782 38.12 -8.47 -3.70
C ASN A 782 39.37 -8.23 -2.83
N PHE A 783 39.27 -8.53 -1.54
CA PHE A 783 40.40 -8.42 -0.61
C PHE A 783 41.08 -9.77 -0.45
N THR A 784 42.31 -9.90 -0.93
CA THR A 784 43.18 -11.08 -0.74
C THR A 784 44.41 -10.71 0.08
N TYR A 785 45.04 -11.67 0.74
CA TYR A 785 46.24 -11.39 1.51
C TYR A 785 47.37 -10.82 0.65
N PRO A 786 48.17 -9.89 1.21
CA PRO A 786 49.48 -9.56 0.66
C PRO A 786 50.36 -10.83 0.59
N ALA A 787 51.15 -10.95 -0.46
CA ALA A 787 52.02 -12.11 -0.70
C ALA A 787 52.97 -12.41 0.49
N ASP A 788 53.29 -11.39 1.28
CA ASP A 788 54.28 -11.45 2.37
C ASP A 788 53.67 -11.88 3.72
N TYR A 789 52.36 -12.13 3.77
CA TYR A 789 51.65 -12.45 5.01
C TYR A 789 51.52 -13.97 5.23
N HIS A 790 52.30 -14.49 6.18
CA HIS A 790 52.14 -15.86 6.68
C HIS A 790 51.27 -15.86 7.95
N PRO A 791 50.08 -16.49 7.95
CA PRO A 791 49.24 -16.55 9.15
C PRO A 791 49.96 -17.35 10.24
N LYS A 792 50.05 -16.79 11.44
CA LYS A 792 50.54 -17.53 12.63
C LYS A 792 49.57 -18.68 12.90
N ALA A 793 50.05 -19.91 12.74
CA ALA A 793 49.32 -21.11 13.12
C ALA A 793 48.90 -21.01 14.59
N GLY A 794 47.61 -20.81 14.83
CA GLY A 794 47.06 -20.78 16.19
C GLY A 794 47.24 -22.14 16.85
N LYS A 795 47.89 -22.16 18.01
CA LYS A 795 47.81 -23.30 18.94
C LYS A 795 46.34 -23.47 19.35
N ASN A 796 45.88 -24.72 19.21
CA ASN A 796 44.57 -25.29 19.50
C ASN A 796 43.70 -24.56 20.53
#